data_AF-A0A3B8JUJ2-F1
#
_entry.id   AF-A0A3B8JUJ2-F1
#
_cell.length_a   1.000
_cell.length_b   1.000
_cell.length_c   1.000
_cell.angle_alpha   90.00
_cell.angle_beta   90.00
_cell.angle_gamma   90.00
#
_symmetry.space_group_name_H-M   'P 1'
#
loop_
_entity.id
_entity.type
_entity.pdbx_description
1 polymer ?
#
loop_
_entity_poly.entity_id
_entity_poly.type
_entity_poly.pdbx_seq_one_letter_code
_entity_poly.pdbx_strand_id
1 'polypeptide(L)'
;MTNSSLNVAGPEGNNGFVINGINTADFLGFSVSSAGDVNGDGIDDLIIGAPGGWSDDWSEYMAGKTYVVFGGTAVGTGDSFDLSSLDGSNGFVLNGTGAEGRRYLGYSVSNAGDINGDGFGDLIIGASSNYFSNDSQRTYVVFGGANVGSSGSIDKDALDGTNGFVLIDEHSIPIMGVNGTSVSGAGDINGDGFDDLIIGFPQAYTDYGGAYSHSYVVFGGSNVGSDGSIVLSSLNGSNGFHIQEINRFDGIGKSVSNAGDINGDGFDDMIIGAYIANSNGNHSGASYVVFGGSYVGYSGSIDLSTLDGSNGFAIDGIASFGWTGFSVSGAGDINNDGFDDLIIGAPQASDLSRGYAGFALGASYVVFGGTNVGNSGSIDLSNLNASNDSNSLVINGTDAGDLLGYSVSSAGDINGDGFDDLIIGAPGHYFPDSPGKTYVVFGNSYVGYSGSIDLSTLDGTNGFVLNGTVEYESLGYSVSDAGDINGDGFADLIIGVNGPYFSSGSDRNYVVFGGSYVGYSGSIDLDTLDGTNGFTLNNDDDKYTDFSVSGAGDVNGDGIDDLIIGVPGSYFYGARGYSYVVFGGTTVGEDGSFNFSDLNGSNGFRIEGINQGDSIGRSVSSAGDVNGDGFDDLIIGAPVASPNGDSSGASYVVFGGSYVGYSGTINLDILDGSNGFAINGLTKDDQLGNSVSSAGDINGDGFADLIIGASRADSYVVFGGYYVGYSGSIDLSTLDGTYGFAINGAAASVSGAGDINGDGF
;
A
#
# COMPACT_ATOMS: atom_id res chain seq x y z
N MET A 1 -44.64 -30.87 22.52
CA MET A 1 -45.95 -30.38 22.99
C MET A 1 -45.67 -29.34 24.06
N THR A 2 -46.01 -28.06 23.99
CA THR A 2 -46.82 -27.20 23.10
C THR A 2 -46.43 -25.76 23.42
N ASN A 3 -46.52 -24.87 22.42
CA ASN A 3 -46.31 -23.43 22.45
C ASN A 3 -46.72 -22.67 23.72
N SER A 4 -45.93 -21.64 24.04
CA SER A 4 -46.48 -20.29 24.26
C SER A 4 -45.54 -19.26 23.64
N SER A 5 -46.06 -18.63 22.59
CA SER A 5 -45.54 -17.55 21.77
C SER A 5 -44.99 -16.36 22.56
N LEU A 6 -43.79 -15.90 22.22
CA LEU A 6 -43.38 -14.52 22.42
C LEU A 6 -43.79 -13.73 21.16
N ASN A 7 -44.53 -12.66 21.40
CA ASN A 7 -45.26 -11.84 20.47
C ASN A 7 -44.30 -10.96 19.63
N VAL A 8 -44.35 -11.08 18.30
CA VAL A 8 -43.58 -10.26 17.35
C VAL A 8 -44.54 -9.24 16.73
N ALA A 9 -44.64 -8.04 17.33
CA ALA A 9 -45.36 -6.88 16.78
C ALA A 9 -44.99 -5.55 17.48
N GLY A 10 -43.78 -5.05 17.20
CA GLY A 10 -43.31 -3.64 17.09
C GLY A 10 -43.28 -2.69 18.30
N PRO A 11 -42.60 -1.51 18.20
CA PRO A 11 -41.69 -1.02 17.15
C PRO A 11 -40.32 -0.49 17.67
N GLU A 12 -39.40 -0.22 16.74
CA GLU A 12 -38.17 0.59 16.84
C GLU A 12 -36.98 -0.02 17.63
N GLY A 13 -35.99 -0.47 16.86
CA GLY A 13 -34.69 -0.95 17.30
C GLY A 13 -33.77 -1.06 16.09
N ASN A 14 -33.66 0.05 15.36
CA ASN A 14 -32.60 0.29 14.41
C ASN A 14 -31.75 1.37 15.05
N ASN A 15 -30.58 1.01 15.54
CA ASN A 15 -29.50 1.97 15.70
C ASN A 15 -28.41 1.23 14.94
N GLY A 16 -28.02 1.69 13.71
CA GLY A 16 -27.03 1.02 12.82
C GLY A 16 -27.07 1.09 11.24
N PHE A 17 -26.65 2.16 10.52
CA PHE A 17 -25.82 2.18 9.30
C PHE A 17 -24.90 0.99 9.25
N VAL A 18 -25.39 0.05 8.48
CA VAL A 18 -24.65 -1.09 8.05
C VAL A 18 -24.78 -1.04 6.54
N ILE A 19 -23.69 -0.74 5.82
CA ILE A 19 -23.39 -1.11 4.42
C ILE A 19 -23.55 -2.61 4.32
N ASN A 20 -24.79 -3.09 4.28
CA ASN A 20 -25.02 -4.51 4.16
C ASN A 20 -24.58 -4.95 2.75
N GLY A 21 -23.53 -5.77 2.68
CA GLY A 21 -23.34 -6.69 1.56
C GLY A 21 -24.64 -7.42 1.27
N ILE A 22 -24.96 -7.48 -0.01
CA ILE A 22 -26.28 -7.87 -0.48
C ILE A 22 -26.48 -9.39 -0.33
N ASN A 23 -25.43 -10.21 -0.40
CA ASN A 23 -25.50 -11.66 -0.21
C ASN A 23 -24.43 -12.24 0.74
N THR A 24 -24.68 -13.47 1.21
CA THR A 24 -23.70 -14.21 2.01
C THR A 24 -22.50 -14.65 1.16
N ALA A 25 -21.29 -14.54 1.73
CA ALA A 25 -20.01 -14.85 1.08
C ALA A 25 -19.59 -13.92 -0.08
N ASP A 26 -20.08 -12.68 -0.11
CA ASP A 26 -19.72 -11.63 -1.10
C ASP A 26 -18.28 -11.07 -0.91
N PHE A 27 -17.58 -11.37 0.19
CA PHE A 27 -16.22 -10.85 0.50
C PHE A 27 -16.08 -9.32 0.38
N LEU A 28 -17.13 -8.55 0.67
CA LEU A 28 -17.08 -7.08 0.70
C LEU A 28 -15.90 -6.55 1.55
N GLY A 29 -15.29 -5.46 1.11
CA GLY A 29 -14.09 -4.89 1.72
C GLY A 29 -12.78 -5.62 1.38
N PHE A 30 -12.78 -6.62 0.48
CA PHE A 30 -11.56 -7.38 0.14
C PHE A 30 -10.36 -6.49 -0.21
N SER A 31 -10.63 -5.40 -0.93
CA SER A 31 -9.74 -4.29 -1.21
C SER A 31 -10.52 -3.00 -1.01
N VAL A 32 -9.93 -2.01 -0.34
CA VAL A 32 -10.52 -0.69 -0.14
C VAL A 32 -9.43 0.38 -0.24
N SER A 33 -9.80 1.52 -0.82
CA SER A 33 -8.96 2.70 -1.01
C SER A 33 -9.84 3.96 -0.94
N SER A 34 -9.24 5.13 -0.71
CA SER A 34 -9.89 6.40 -1.06
C SER A 34 -10.18 6.41 -2.56
N ALA A 35 -11.34 6.93 -2.92
CA ALA A 35 -11.75 7.10 -4.31
C ALA A 35 -11.42 8.50 -4.85
N GLY A 36 -10.94 9.42 -4.00
CA GLY A 36 -10.94 10.85 -4.29
C GLY A 36 -12.36 11.41 -4.46
N ASP A 37 -12.49 12.65 -4.90
CA ASP A 37 -13.79 13.31 -5.14
C ASP A 37 -14.39 12.91 -6.50
N VAL A 38 -15.12 11.79 -6.53
CA VAL A 38 -15.74 11.20 -7.73
C VAL A 38 -17.00 11.96 -8.14
N ASN A 39 -17.69 12.60 -7.20
CA ASN A 39 -18.94 13.32 -7.48
C ASN A 39 -18.76 14.85 -7.65
N GLY A 40 -17.57 15.38 -7.32
CA GLY A 40 -17.11 16.77 -7.46
C GLY A 40 -17.72 17.74 -6.46
N ASP A 41 -18.07 17.27 -5.27
CA ASP A 41 -18.59 18.11 -4.19
C ASP A 41 -17.50 18.63 -3.24
N GLY A 42 -16.24 18.29 -3.51
CA GLY A 42 -15.04 18.68 -2.78
C GLY A 42 -14.73 17.78 -1.59
N ILE A 43 -15.33 16.59 -1.54
CA ILE A 43 -15.27 15.65 -0.43
C ILE A 43 -14.80 14.31 -1.00
N ASP A 44 -13.92 13.63 -0.28
CA ASP A 44 -13.41 12.35 -0.75
C ASP A 44 -14.49 11.27 -0.69
N ASP A 45 -14.50 10.38 -1.69
CA ASP A 45 -15.41 9.26 -1.74
C ASP A 45 -14.69 7.97 -1.32
N LEU A 46 -15.46 6.89 -1.14
CA LEU A 46 -14.91 5.57 -0.79
C LEU A 46 -15.22 4.50 -1.84
N ILE A 47 -14.22 3.70 -2.22
CA ILE A 47 -14.38 2.55 -3.11
C ILE A 47 -14.12 1.21 -2.42
N ILE A 48 -15.12 0.33 -2.41
CA ILE A 48 -15.11 -0.92 -1.65
C ILE A 48 -15.28 -2.13 -2.58
N GLY A 49 -14.29 -3.01 -2.64
CA GLY A 49 -14.32 -4.24 -3.43
C GLY A 49 -15.00 -5.42 -2.72
N ALA A 50 -15.85 -6.17 -3.42
CA ALA A 50 -16.57 -7.36 -2.93
C ALA A 50 -16.48 -8.53 -3.92
N PRO A 51 -15.33 -9.19 -4.06
CA PRO A 51 -15.08 -10.17 -5.11
C PRO A 51 -15.89 -11.48 -5.01
N GLY A 52 -16.65 -11.71 -3.95
CA GLY A 52 -17.34 -12.97 -3.68
C GLY A 52 -18.78 -13.08 -4.17
N GLY A 53 -19.47 -14.10 -3.64
CA GLY A 53 -20.93 -14.15 -3.55
C GLY A 53 -21.59 -15.49 -3.86
N TRP A 54 -22.54 -15.91 -3.02
CA TRP A 54 -23.28 -17.17 -3.21
C TRP A 54 -24.64 -16.93 -3.89
N SER A 55 -24.88 -17.57 -5.03
CA SER A 55 -26.18 -17.61 -5.71
C SER A 55 -26.58 -19.05 -6.07
N ASP A 56 -27.86 -19.37 -5.91
CA ASP A 56 -28.48 -20.62 -6.39
C ASP A 56 -28.55 -20.66 -7.91
N ASP A 57 -28.50 -19.48 -8.55
CA ASP A 57 -28.23 -19.37 -9.96
C ASP A 57 -26.73 -19.49 -10.21
N TRP A 58 -26.35 -20.56 -10.91
CA TRP A 58 -24.96 -20.84 -11.21
C TRP A 58 -24.29 -19.76 -12.07
N SER A 59 -25.07 -18.90 -12.76
CA SER A 59 -24.56 -17.76 -13.53
C SER A 59 -24.19 -16.54 -12.69
N GLU A 60 -24.61 -16.47 -11.43
CA GLU A 60 -24.34 -15.32 -10.53
C GLU A 60 -23.37 -15.68 -9.39
N TYR A 61 -22.98 -16.95 -9.27
CA TYR A 61 -22.05 -17.44 -8.25
C TYR A 61 -20.66 -16.79 -8.40
N MET A 62 -20.19 -16.07 -7.37
CA MET A 62 -18.91 -15.34 -7.32
C MET A 62 -18.74 -14.33 -8.47
N ALA A 63 -19.81 -13.62 -8.79
CA ALA A 63 -19.81 -12.57 -9.80
C ALA A 63 -19.22 -11.24 -9.29
N GLY A 64 -19.01 -11.09 -7.97
CA GLY A 64 -18.40 -9.93 -7.33
C GLY A 64 -19.19 -8.62 -7.51
N LYS A 65 -18.87 -7.61 -6.71
CA LYS A 65 -19.43 -6.26 -6.77
C LYS A 65 -18.39 -5.24 -6.31
N THR A 66 -18.53 -4.00 -6.75
CA THR A 66 -17.81 -2.86 -6.15
C THR A 66 -18.83 -1.81 -5.76
N TYR A 67 -18.62 -1.17 -4.62
CA TYR A 67 -19.51 -0.16 -4.10
C TYR A 67 -18.74 1.13 -3.96
N VAL A 68 -19.34 2.21 -4.48
CA VAL A 68 -18.84 3.56 -4.33
C VAL A 68 -19.83 4.29 -3.46
N VAL A 69 -19.34 4.78 -2.33
CA VAL A 69 -20.12 5.58 -1.40
C VAL A 69 -19.66 7.00 -1.64
N PHE A 70 -20.56 7.83 -2.17
CA PHE A 70 -20.25 9.25 -2.25
C PHE A 70 -20.16 9.81 -0.88
N GLY A 71 -19.17 10.66 -0.66
CA GLY A 71 -19.02 11.40 0.54
C GLY A 71 -20.07 12.48 0.70
N GLY A 72 -20.08 13.07 1.89
CA GLY A 72 -20.97 14.18 2.22
C GLY A 72 -21.85 13.98 3.45
N THR A 73 -22.40 15.10 3.91
CA THR A 73 -23.10 15.19 5.21
C THR A 73 -24.35 14.33 5.34
N ALA A 74 -24.82 13.77 4.21
CA ALA A 74 -25.96 12.87 4.13
C ALA A 74 -25.56 11.39 4.19
N VAL A 75 -24.31 11.06 3.86
CA VAL A 75 -23.75 9.74 4.12
C VAL A 75 -23.86 9.57 5.61
N GLY A 76 -24.65 8.59 5.97
CA GLY A 76 -24.93 8.34 7.35
C GLY A 76 -26.31 8.74 7.88
N THR A 77 -27.07 9.56 7.19
CA THR A 77 -28.32 10.05 7.78
C THR A 77 -29.41 8.97 7.71
N GLY A 78 -29.47 8.04 8.68
CA GLY A 78 -30.34 6.87 8.62
C GLY A 78 -30.20 5.88 9.77
N ASP A 79 -30.69 4.66 9.56
CA ASP A 79 -30.71 3.55 10.51
C ASP A 79 -29.90 2.33 10.01
N SER A 80 -29.47 2.37 8.75
CA SER A 80 -28.74 1.36 7.96
C SER A 80 -28.36 2.00 6.61
N PHE A 81 -27.10 1.95 6.12
CA PHE A 81 -26.84 2.27 4.71
C PHE A 81 -26.99 0.97 3.97
N ASP A 82 -28.20 0.60 3.66
CA ASP A 82 -28.32 -0.58 2.83
C ASP A 82 -27.56 -0.27 1.52
N LEU A 83 -26.59 -1.09 1.12
CA LEU A 83 -25.97 -0.93 -0.21
C LEU A 83 -27.02 -1.07 -1.31
N SER A 84 -28.16 -1.69 -1.01
CA SER A 84 -29.34 -1.70 -1.87
C SER A 84 -30.09 -0.35 -1.92
N SER A 85 -29.80 0.56 -0.99
CA SER A 85 -30.33 1.94 -0.94
C SER A 85 -29.49 2.97 -1.68
N LEU A 86 -28.33 2.56 -2.22
CA LEU A 86 -27.63 3.36 -3.21
C LEU A 86 -28.62 3.73 -4.31
N ASP A 87 -28.85 5.04 -4.46
CA ASP A 87 -29.85 5.61 -5.38
C ASP A 87 -29.25 6.67 -6.32
N GLY A 88 -27.96 6.94 -6.19
CA GLY A 88 -27.21 7.85 -7.03
C GLY A 88 -27.11 9.26 -6.49
N SER A 89 -27.81 9.55 -5.40
CA SER A 89 -27.57 10.77 -4.61
C SER A 89 -26.58 10.55 -3.45
N ASN A 90 -26.25 9.30 -3.17
CA ASN A 90 -25.48 8.85 -2.00
C ASN A 90 -24.39 7.82 -2.37
N GLY A 91 -24.13 7.64 -3.67
CA GLY A 91 -23.22 6.63 -4.20
C GLY A 91 -23.93 5.67 -5.15
N PHE A 92 -23.22 4.63 -5.56
CA PHE A 92 -23.72 3.63 -6.49
C PHE A 92 -23.00 2.28 -6.38
N VAL A 93 -23.70 1.21 -6.73
CA VAL A 93 -23.11 -0.13 -6.85
C VAL A 93 -22.77 -0.43 -8.30
N LEU A 94 -21.54 -0.90 -8.52
CA LEU A 94 -21.13 -1.58 -9.74
C LEU A 94 -21.40 -3.09 -9.60
N ASN A 95 -22.40 -3.60 -10.30
CA ASN A 95 -22.80 -5.01 -10.21
C ASN A 95 -21.97 -5.91 -11.12
N GLY A 96 -21.43 -7.00 -10.57
CA GLY A 96 -20.69 -8.00 -11.33
C GLY A 96 -21.52 -9.11 -11.98
N THR A 97 -22.83 -9.18 -11.72
CA THR A 97 -23.76 -10.10 -12.38
C THR A 97 -23.96 -9.71 -13.85
N GLY A 98 -23.97 -10.66 -14.79
CA GLY A 98 -24.16 -10.36 -16.21
C GLY A 98 -24.05 -11.58 -17.12
N ALA A 99 -24.10 -11.37 -18.44
CA ALA A 99 -24.21 -12.44 -19.44
C ALA A 99 -23.01 -13.42 -19.51
N GLU A 100 -21.91 -13.12 -18.79
CA GLU A 100 -20.61 -13.76 -19.00
C GLU A 100 -19.99 -14.42 -17.75
N GLY A 101 -20.82 -14.86 -16.81
CA GLY A 101 -20.38 -15.75 -15.72
C GLY A 101 -19.48 -15.10 -14.66
N ARG A 102 -18.78 -15.95 -13.90
CA ARG A 102 -18.20 -15.68 -12.57
C ARG A 102 -16.91 -14.86 -12.66
N ARG A 103 -16.89 -13.65 -12.10
CA ARG A 103 -15.70 -12.79 -12.05
C ARG A 103 -15.62 -12.15 -10.69
N TYR A 104 -14.47 -12.20 -10.06
CA TYR A 104 -14.26 -11.66 -8.72
C TYR A 104 -14.14 -10.12 -8.76
N LEU A 105 -15.18 -9.42 -9.21
CA LEU A 105 -15.20 -7.95 -9.31
C LEU A 105 -14.93 -7.30 -7.95
N GLY A 106 -13.97 -6.38 -7.89
CA GLY A 106 -13.53 -5.75 -6.64
C GLY A 106 -12.37 -6.49 -5.96
N TYR A 107 -11.58 -7.25 -6.72
CA TYR A 107 -10.39 -7.92 -6.20
C TYR A 107 -9.28 -6.93 -5.81
N SER A 108 -9.14 -5.86 -6.59
CA SER A 108 -8.28 -4.72 -6.31
C SER A 108 -8.99 -3.44 -6.73
N VAL A 109 -8.83 -2.37 -5.96
CA VAL A 109 -9.39 -1.04 -6.23
C VAL A 109 -8.34 0.02 -5.99
N SER A 110 -8.40 1.12 -6.74
CA SER A 110 -7.53 2.28 -6.58
C SER A 110 -8.20 3.51 -7.20
N ASN A 111 -7.76 4.70 -6.78
CA ASN A 111 -8.04 5.95 -7.49
C ASN A 111 -7.33 5.92 -8.87
N ALA A 112 -8.04 6.34 -9.91
CA ALA A 112 -7.52 6.41 -11.27
C ALA A 112 -7.02 7.81 -11.68
N GLY A 113 -7.27 8.84 -10.88
CA GLY A 113 -7.12 10.23 -11.32
C GLY A 113 -8.29 10.67 -12.22
N ASP A 114 -8.18 11.80 -12.91
CA ASP A 114 -9.18 12.32 -13.85
C ASP A 114 -8.87 11.87 -15.28
N ILE A 115 -9.32 10.65 -15.61
CA ILE A 115 -8.97 10.00 -16.88
C ILE A 115 -9.83 10.51 -18.04
N ASN A 116 -10.97 11.15 -17.79
CA ASN A 116 -11.84 11.69 -18.84
C ASN A 116 -11.78 13.23 -18.96
N GLY A 117 -11.06 13.89 -18.02
CA GLY A 117 -10.73 15.31 -17.95
C GLY A 117 -11.94 16.18 -17.69
N ASP A 118 -12.92 15.65 -16.98
CA ASP A 118 -14.10 16.40 -16.57
C ASP A 118 -13.91 17.13 -15.24
N GLY A 119 -12.77 16.93 -14.59
CA GLY A 119 -12.37 17.54 -13.32
C GLY A 119 -12.79 16.74 -12.10
N PHE A 120 -13.23 15.49 -12.27
CA PHE A 120 -13.68 14.60 -11.20
C PHE A 120 -12.74 13.40 -11.10
N GLY A 121 -12.57 12.86 -9.89
CA GLY A 121 -11.80 11.63 -9.71
C GLY A 121 -12.49 10.43 -10.35
N ASP A 122 -11.74 9.58 -11.03
CA ASP A 122 -12.22 8.34 -11.64
C ASP A 122 -11.73 7.11 -10.86
N LEU A 123 -12.31 5.95 -11.20
CA LEU A 123 -12.09 4.72 -10.44
C LEU A 123 -11.62 3.58 -11.30
N ILE A 124 -10.63 2.83 -10.81
CA ILE A 124 -10.18 1.58 -11.43
C ILE A 124 -10.46 0.36 -10.54
N ILE A 125 -11.11 -0.64 -11.13
CA ILE A 125 -11.59 -1.83 -10.42
C ILE A 125 -11.10 -3.10 -11.13
N GLY A 126 -10.28 -3.89 -10.44
CA GLY A 126 -9.84 -5.20 -10.89
C GLY A 126 -10.87 -6.30 -10.63
N ALA A 127 -11.07 -7.19 -11.60
CA ALA A 127 -11.87 -8.41 -11.46
C ALA A 127 -11.07 -9.66 -11.86
N SER A 128 -10.87 -10.57 -10.91
CA SER A 128 -10.14 -11.82 -11.13
C SER A 128 -11.04 -12.92 -11.73
N SER A 129 -10.45 -13.91 -12.40
CA SER A 129 -11.17 -15.06 -13.02
C SER A 129 -11.00 -16.34 -12.20
N ASN A 130 -11.98 -17.23 -12.28
CA ASN A 130 -12.04 -18.46 -11.50
C ASN A 130 -11.23 -19.61 -12.11
N TYR A 131 -10.78 -20.54 -11.25
CA TYR A 131 -9.87 -21.68 -11.54
C TYR A 131 -10.23 -22.62 -12.72
N PHE A 132 -11.38 -22.46 -13.37
CA PHE A 132 -11.87 -23.40 -14.40
C PHE A 132 -12.76 -22.74 -15.48
N SER A 133 -12.82 -21.41 -15.59
CA SER A 133 -13.59 -20.72 -16.63
C SER A 133 -12.74 -20.41 -17.85
N ASN A 134 -13.35 -20.48 -19.04
CA ASN A 134 -12.76 -19.96 -20.28
C ASN A 134 -12.91 -18.41 -20.36
N ASP A 135 -13.22 -17.75 -19.25
CA ASP A 135 -13.59 -16.34 -19.20
C ASP A 135 -12.36 -15.47 -18.91
N SER A 136 -12.19 -14.46 -19.76
CA SER A 136 -11.24 -13.35 -19.68
C SER A 136 -11.25 -12.65 -18.31
N GLN A 137 -10.08 -12.28 -17.79
CA GLN A 137 -9.95 -11.29 -16.71
C GLN A 137 -10.48 -9.94 -17.19
N ARG A 138 -11.03 -9.12 -16.29
CA ARG A 138 -11.57 -7.80 -16.65
C ARG A 138 -11.18 -6.75 -15.64
N THR A 139 -11.07 -5.54 -16.15
CA THR A 139 -10.94 -4.35 -15.33
C THR A 139 -12.08 -3.41 -15.72
N TYR A 140 -12.62 -2.68 -14.77
CA TYR A 140 -13.71 -1.75 -15.00
C TYR A 140 -13.25 -0.38 -14.59
N VAL A 141 -13.65 0.59 -15.40
CA VAL A 141 -13.41 1.99 -15.13
C VAL A 141 -14.75 2.67 -15.02
N VAL A 142 -14.93 3.44 -13.96
CA VAL A 142 -16.14 4.23 -13.74
C VAL A 142 -15.71 5.68 -13.71
N PHE A 143 -16.35 6.48 -14.57
CA PHE A 143 -16.12 7.91 -14.58
C PHE A 143 -16.83 8.58 -13.41
N GLY A 144 -16.14 9.50 -12.76
CA GLY A 144 -16.72 10.51 -11.90
C GLY A 144 -17.64 11.47 -12.66
N GLY A 145 -18.15 12.44 -11.93
CA GLY A 145 -19.02 13.47 -12.45
C GLY A 145 -20.24 13.73 -11.57
N ALA A 146 -20.78 14.94 -11.68
CA ALA A 146 -21.92 15.39 -10.88
C ALA A 146 -23.22 14.55 -10.99
N ASN A 147 -23.31 13.60 -11.93
CA ASN A 147 -24.44 12.67 -12.04
C ASN A 147 -24.00 11.19 -12.10
N VAL A 148 -22.74 10.88 -11.76
CA VAL A 148 -22.23 9.52 -11.73
C VAL A 148 -23.13 8.67 -10.84
N GLY A 149 -23.50 7.49 -11.35
CA GLY A 149 -24.32 6.57 -10.60
C GLY A 149 -25.73 7.06 -10.25
N SER A 150 -26.28 8.12 -10.88
CA SER A 150 -27.57 8.78 -10.54
C SER A 150 -28.83 7.89 -10.43
N SER A 151 -28.75 6.61 -10.82
CA SER A 151 -29.80 5.59 -10.60
C SER A 151 -29.53 4.66 -9.40
N GLY A 152 -28.42 4.84 -8.69
CA GLY A 152 -27.99 4.04 -7.54
C GLY A 152 -27.24 2.77 -7.86
N SER A 153 -27.27 2.39 -9.13
CA SER A 153 -26.52 1.26 -9.61
C SER A 153 -26.07 1.55 -11.02
N ILE A 154 -24.85 1.12 -11.26
CA ILE A 154 -24.29 0.95 -12.58
C ILE A 154 -24.20 -0.57 -12.78
N ASP A 155 -24.95 -1.07 -13.76
CA ASP A 155 -24.66 -2.40 -14.26
C ASP A 155 -23.33 -2.30 -15.01
N LYS A 156 -22.36 -3.17 -14.70
CA LYS A 156 -21.09 -3.20 -15.43
C LYS A 156 -21.30 -3.41 -16.94
N ASP A 157 -22.40 -4.07 -17.32
CA ASP A 157 -22.78 -4.33 -18.72
C ASP A 157 -23.50 -3.10 -19.33
N ALA A 158 -23.84 -2.10 -18.52
CA ALA A 158 -24.41 -0.81 -18.92
C ALA A 158 -23.39 0.34 -18.92
N LEU A 159 -22.11 0.04 -18.66
CA LEU A 159 -21.03 0.96 -19.00
C LEU A 159 -21.05 1.14 -20.52
N ASP A 160 -21.40 2.36 -20.96
CA ASP A 160 -21.66 2.68 -22.36
C ASP A 160 -20.74 3.76 -22.92
N GLY A 161 -19.76 4.18 -22.12
CA GLY A 161 -18.74 5.17 -22.48
C GLY A 161 -19.09 6.59 -22.08
N THR A 162 -20.31 6.81 -21.56
CA THR A 162 -20.68 8.09 -20.94
C THR A 162 -20.54 8.07 -19.42
N ASN A 163 -20.45 6.88 -18.83
CA ASN A 163 -20.45 6.61 -17.39
C ASN A 163 -19.30 5.67 -16.97
N GLY A 164 -18.31 5.51 -17.85
CA GLY A 164 -17.23 4.54 -17.72
C GLY A 164 -17.29 3.47 -18.81
N PHE A 165 -16.42 2.48 -18.68
CA PHE A 165 -16.24 1.43 -19.67
C PHE A 165 -15.62 0.17 -19.06
N VAL A 166 -15.79 -0.97 -19.74
CA VAL A 166 -15.13 -2.22 -19.38
C VAL A 166 -13.88 -2.46 -20.22
N LEU A 167 -12.79 -2.85 -19.56
CA LEU A 167 -11.58 -3.38 -20.17
C LEU A 167 -11.67 -4.90 -20.29
N ILE A 168 -11.63 -5.39 -21.52
CA ILE A 168 -11.85 -6.81 -21.84
C ILE A 168 -10.56 -7.47 -22.34
N ASP A 169 -10.02 -8.41 -21.57
CA ASP A 169 -8.85 -9.21 -21.98
C ASP A 169 -9.26 -10.48 -22.76
N GLU A 170 -9.51 -10.39 -24.07
CA GLU A 170 -10.05 -11.51 -24.86
C GLU A 170 -9.05 -12.65 -25.18
N HIS A 171 -8.60 -13.41 -24.17
CA HIS A 171 -7.77 -14.59 -24.40
C HIS A 171 -8.58 -15.89 -24.59
N SER A 172 -8.29 -16.63 -25.67
CA SER A 172 -9.03 -17.83 -26.12
C SER A 172 -8.70 -19.13 -25.35
N ILE A 173 -8.06 -19.06 -24.19
CA ILE A 173 -7.59 -20.24 -23.43
C ILE A 173 -7.98 -20.16 -21.95
N PRO A 174 -8.48 -21.25 -21.34
CA PRO A 174 -8.82 -21.27 -19.92
C PRO A 174 -7.61 -20.98 -19.03
N ILE A 175 -7.80 -20.01 -18.13
CA ILE A 175 -6.81 -19.57 -17.15
C ILE A 175 -7.09 -20.31 -15.82
N MET A 176 -6.09 -20.99 -15.28
CA MET A 176 -6.04 -21.53 -13.92
C MET A 176 -5.09 -20.65 -13.08
N GLY A 177 -5.36 -20.45 -11.80
CA GLY A 177 -4.43 -19.79 -10.87
C GLY A 177 -4.00 -18.38 -11.26
N VAL A 178 -4.66 -17.38 -10.68
CA VAL A 178 -4.27 -15.97 -10.77
C VAL A 178 -3.95 -15.44 -9.38
N ASN A 179 -2.74 -14.92 -9.20
CA ASN A 179 -2.50 -13.82 -8.27
C ASN A 179 -3.23 -12.61 -8.88
N GLY A 180 -3.96 -11.85 -8.06
CA GLY A 180 -4.89 -10.82 -8.53
C GLY A 180 -4.36 -9.81 -9.54
N THR A 181 -5.30 -9.08 -10.12
CA THR A 181 -5.03 -7.85 -10.87
C THR A 181 -4.33 -6.83 -9.98
N SER A 182 -3.17 -6.33 -10.40
CA SER A 182 -2.58 -5.11 -9.81
C SER A 182 -3.08 -3.94 -10.64
N VAL A 183 -3.67 -2.93 -10.01
CA VAL A 183 -4.15 -1.72 -10.68
C VAL A 183 -3.57 -0.49 -10.00
N SER A 184 -3.28 0.55 -10.78
CA SER A 184 -2.82 1.86 -10.31
C SER A 184 -3.16 2.91 -11.36
N GLY A 185 -3.30 4.17 -10.94
CA GLY A 185 -3.11 5.31 -11.85
C GLY A 185 -1.66 5.33 -12.37
N ALA A 186 -1.48 5.80 -13.59
CA ALA A 186 -0.19 5.92 -14.27
C ALA A 186 0.25 7.38 -14.49
N GLY A 187 -0.55 8.37 -14.10
CA GLY A 187 -0.33 9.78 -14.45
C GLY A 187 -0.65 10.06 -15.93
N ASP A 188 -0.28 11.23 -16.45
CA ASP A 188 -0.50 11.63 -17.84
C ASP A 188 0.68 11.23 -18.73
N ILE A 189 0.71 9.95 -19.11
CA ILE A 189 1.83 9.37 -19.85
C ILE A 189 1.80 9.77 -21.32
N ASN A 190 0.67 10.23 -21.86
CA ASN A 190 0.55 10.58 -23.26
C ASN A 190 0.50 12.11 -23.49
N GLY A 191 0.44 12.88 -22.40
CA GLY A 191 0.55 14.33 -22.28
C GLY A 191 -0.59 15.06 -22.96
N ASP A 192 -1.75 14.43 -22.99
CA ASP A 192 -2.97 15.05 -23.47
C ASP A 192 -3.74 15.79 -22.36
N GLY A 193 -3.21 15.76 -21.12
CA GLY A 193 -3.75 16.43 -19.94
C GLY A 193 -4.76 15.59 -19.18
N PHE A 194 -4.80 14.28 -19.41
CA PHE A 194 -5.71 13.33 -18.79
C PHE A 194 -4.91 12.24 -18.08
N ASP A 195 -5.37 11.80 -16.92
CA ASP A 195 -4.71 10.69 -16.24
C ASP A 195 -4.89 9.37 -17.03
N ASP A 196 -3.88 8.52 -16.97
CA ASP A 196 -3.82 7.25 -17.65
C ASP A 196 -3.78 6.08 -16.66
N LEU A 197 -4.02 4.86 -17.15
CA LEU A 197 -4.18 3.67 -16.30
C LEU A 197 -3.11 2.61 -16.57
N ILE A 198 -2.63 1.94 -15.52
CA ILE A 198 -1.81 0.73 -15.64
C ILE A 198 -2.45 -0.48 -14.97
N ILE A 199 -2.49 -1.59 -15.73
CA ILE A 199 -3.09 -2.85 -15.29
C ILE A 199 -2.08 -4.00 -15.43
N GLY A 200 -1.82 -4.69 -14.32
CA GLY A 200 -0.95 -5.87 -14.25
C GLY A 200 -1.72 -7.19 -14.06
N PHE A 201 -1.39 -8.19 -14.86
CA PHE A 201 -1.89 -9.56 -14.77
C PHE A 201 -0.71 -10.54 -14.55
N PRO A 202 -0.17 -10.65 -13.31
CA PRO A 202 1.14 -11.26 -13.07
C PRO A 202 1.25 -12.76 -13.33
N GLN A 203 0.16 -13.53 -13.45
CA GLN A 203 0.26 -14.96 -13.72
C GLN A 203 -1.08 -15.58 -14.12
N ALA A 204 -1.20 -16.16 -15.30
CA ALA A 204 -2.37 -16.94 -15.73
C ALA A 204 -1.95 -18.37 -16.12
N TYR A 205 -2.01 -19.39 -15.24
CA TYR A 205 -1.68 -20.79 -15.61
C TYR A 205 -2.67 -21.34 -16.65
N THR A 206 -2.26 -22.31 -17.46
CA THR A 206 -3.17 -23.10 -18.32
C THR A 206 -2.93 -24.59 -18.14
N ASP A 207 -3.96 -25.41 -18.34
CA ASP A 207 -3.92 -26.89 -18.27
C ASP A 207 -2.91 -27.56 -19.23
N TYR A 208 -2.38 -26.81 -20.20
CA TYR A 208 -1.36 -27.28 -21.14
C TYR A 208 0.07 -26.92 -20.72
N GLY A 209 0.26 -26.43 -19.50
CA GLY A 209 1.56 -26.08 -18.95
C GLY A 209 2.14 -24.78 -19.50
N GLY A 210 1.29 -23.83 -19.90
CA GLY A 210 1.64 -22.46 -20.32
C GLY A 210 1.07 -21.43 -19.34
N ALA A 211 1.85 -20.53 -18.77
CA ALA A 211 1.35 -19.36 -18.05
C ALA A 211 1.69 -18.11 -18.84
N TYR A 212 0.74 -17.19 -18.94
CA TYR A 212 0.90 -15.91 -19.63
C TYR A 212 0.78 -14.79 -18.60
N SER A 213 1.57 -13.74 -18.74
CA SER A 213 1.48 -12.55 -17.91
C SER A 213 1.28 -11.35 -18.85
N HIS A 214 0.38 -10.44 -18.52
CA HIS A 214 0.07 -9.31 -19.41
C HIS A 214 0.03 -8.02 -18.62
N SER A 215 0.38 -6.93 -19.29
CA SER A 215 0.12 -5.60 -18.77
C SER A 215 -0.45 -4.73 -19.88
N TYR A 216 -1.29 -3.80 -19.49
CA TYR A 216 -1.97 -2.92 -20.42
C TYR A 216 -1.95 -1.51 -19.88
N VAL A 217 -1.94 -0.60 -20.83
CA VAL A 217 -2.06 0.82 -20.59
C VAL A 217 -3.25 1.31 -21.38
N VAL A 218 -4.10 2.09 -20.73
CA VAL A 218 -5.28 2.68 -21.35
C VAL A 218 -5.15 4.17 -21.21
N PHE A 219 -5.17 4.87 -22.35
CA PHE A 219 -5.11 6.32 -22.32
C PHE A 219 -6.45 6.90 -21.90
N GLY A 220 -6.40 7.89 -21.03
CA GLY A 220 -7.46 8.83 -20.78
C GLY A 220 -7.82 9.64 -22.01
N GLY A 221 -8.72 10.58 -21.83
CA GLY A 221 -9.18 11.50 -22.84
C GLY A 221 -10.69 11.66 -22.85
N SER A 222 -11.14 12.81 -23.34
CA SER A 222 -12.56 13.19 -23.44
C SER A 222 -13.52 12.21 -24.16
N ASN A 223 -13.01 11.19 -24.87
CA ASN A 223 -13.82 10.14 -25.49
C ASN A 223 -13.34 8.72 -25.11
N VAL A 224 -12.51 8.58 -24.09
CA VAL A 224 -12.02 7.27 -23.64
C VAL A 224 -13.22 6.37 -23.34
N GLY A 225 -13.17 5.16 -23.89
CA GLY A 225 -14.23 4.18 -23.70
C GLY A 225 -15.61 4.54 -24.24
N SER A 226 -15.77 5.51 -25.16
CA SER A 226 -17.08 6.02 -25.63
C SER A 226 -18.06 4.99 -26.21
N ASP A 227 -17.60 3.77 -26.51
CA ASP A 227 -18.41 2.63 -26.96
C ASP A 227 -18.84 1.68 -25.80
N GLY A 228 -18.53 2.04 -24.55
CA GLY A 228 -18.82 1.27 -23.34
C GLY A 228 -17.86 0.16 -23.01
N SER A 229 -16.98 -0.17 -23.94
CA SER A 229 -15.97 -1.17 -23.73
C SER A 229 -14.73 -0.83 -24.53
N ILE A 230 -13.59 -1.18 -23.97
CA ILE A 230 -12.33 -1.25 -24.68
C ILE A 230 -11.91 -2.71 -24.61
N VAL A 231 -11.96 -3.37 -25.76
CA VAL A 231 -11.33 -4.68 -25.86
C VAL A 231 -9.83 -4.42 -25.85
N LEU A 232 -9.11 -4.97 -24.87
CA LEU A 232 -7.69 -4.68 -24.69
C LEU A 232 -6.83 -5.13 -25.87
N SER A 233 -7.30 -6.11 -26.65
CA SER A 233 -6.70 -6.50 -27.95
C SER A 233 -6.92 -5.49 -29.09
N SER A 234 -7.88 -4.58 -28.92
CA SER A 234 -8.25 -3.54 -29.90
C SER A 234 -7.53 -2.21 -29.69
N LEU A 235 -6.78 -2.11 -28.58
CA LEU A 235 -5.86 -1.00 -28.34
C LEU A 235 -5.00 -0.83 -29.59
N ASN A 236 -5.01 0.38 -30.13
CA ASN A 236 -4.44 0.70 -31.45
C ASN A 236 -3.50 1.89 -31.39
N GLY A 237 -3.23 2.42 -30.19
CA GLY A 237 -2.26 3.47 -29.94
C GLY A 237 -2.82 4.88 -29.93
N SER A 238 -4.10 5.05 -30.28
CA SER A 238 -4.83 6.29 -29.99
C SER A 238 -5.71 6.18 -28.75
N ASN A 239 -5.77 5.02 -28.10
CA ASN A 239 -6.66 4.70 -26.99
C ASN A 239 -5.98 3.82 -25.93
N GLY A 240 -4.66 3.85 -25.88
CA GLY A 240 -3.82 2.95 -25.10
C GLY A 240 -3.13 1.89 -25.95
N PHE A 241 -2.43 0.98 -25.26
CA PHE A 241 -1.62 -0.06 -25.87
C PHE A 241 -1.47 -1.29 -24.97
N HIS A 242 -1.27 -2.44 -25.62
CA HIS A 242 -0.86 -3.67 -24.96
C HIS A 242 0.65 -3.70 -24.73
N ILE A 243 1.09 -4.07 -23.52
CA ILE A 243 2.49 -4.35 -23.22
C ILE A 243 2.74 -5.84 -23.46
N GLN A 244 3.37 -6.16 -24.59
CA GLN A 244 3.68 -7.54 -24.96
C GLN A 244 4.92 -8.04 -24.21
N GLU A 245 4.75 -9.14 -23.49
CA GLU A 245 5.82 -9.86 -22.81
C GLU A 245 6.89 -10.36 -23.81
N ILE A 246 8.16 -10.34 -23.39
CA ILE A 246 9.27 -10.86 -24.20
C ILE A 246 9.18 -12.40 -24.28
N ASN A 247 8.94 -13.07 -23.14
CA ASN A 247 8.66 -14.49 -23.08
C ASN A 247 7.41 -14.79 -22.25
N ARG A 248 6.81 -15.94 -22.53
CA ARG A 248 5.79 -16.54 -21.65
C ARG A 248 6.41 -16.75 -20.27
N PHE A 249 5.61 -16.61 -19.20
CA PHE A 249 5.98 -16.85 -17.81
C PHE A 249 6.90 -15.80 -17.15
N ASP A 250 7.06 -14.61 -17.74
CA ASP A 250 8.00 -13.63 -17.19
C ASP A 250 7.47 -12.90 -15.93
N GLY A 251 6.18 -13.09 -15.57
CA GLY A 251 5.62 -12.57 -14.32
C GLY A 251 5.38 -11.06 -14.32
N ILE A 252 5.24 -10.46 -15.50
CA ILE A 252 5.06 -9.02 -15.69
C ILE A 252 3.81 -8.51 -14.96
N GLY A 253 3.94 -7.37 -14.26
CA GLY A 253 2.86 -6.77 -13.49
C GLY A 253 2.77 -7.31 -12.05
N LYS A 254 3.84 -7.91 -11.51
CA LYS A 254 3.92 -8.34 -10.11
C LYS A 254 3.90 -7.16 -9.14
N SER A 255 4.50 -6.06 -9.57
CA SER A 255 4.52 -4.75 -8.96
C SER A 255 4.49 -3.73 -10.09
N VAL A 256 3.68 -2.69 -9.94
CA VAL A 256 3.57 -1.55 -10.86
C VAL A 256 3.61 -0.28 -10.03
N SER A 257 4.18 0.79 -10.58
CA SER A 257 4.22 2.10 -9.94
C SER A 257 4.37 3.18 -11.01
N ASN A 258 3.91 4.39 -10.69
CA ASN A 258 4.28 5.59 -11.43
C ASN A 258 5.81 5.80 -11.27
N ALA A 259 6.49 6.15 -12.36
CA ALA A 259 7.92 6.40 -12.39
C ALA A 259 8.30 7.89 -12.37
N GLY A 260 7.32 8.81 -12.42
CA GLY A 260 7.56 10.23 -12.65
C GLY A 260 8.06 10.48 -14.08
N ASP A 261 8.65 11.65 -14.34
CA ASP A 261 9.23 12.01 -15.65
C ASP A 261 10.72 11.66 -15.68
N ILE A 262 11.04 10.36 -15.87
CA ILE A 262 12.43 9.87 -15.85
C ILE A 262 13.22 10.38 -17.06
N ASN A 263 12.57 10.68 -18.18
CA ASN A 263 13.26 11.10 -19.40
C ASN A 263 13.24 12.63 -19.65
N GLY A 264 12.48 13.37 -18.83
CA GLY A 264 12.34 14.83 -18.75
C GLY A 264 11.74 15.44 -20.00
N ASP A 265 10.87 14.69 -20.67
CA ASP A 265 10.11 15.19 -21.81
C ASP A 265 8.78 15.83 -21.42
N GLY A 266 8.48 15.85 -20.12
CA GLY A 266 7.29 16.46 -19.53
C GLY A 266 6.08 15.53 -19.49
N PHE A 267 6.29 14.22 -19.65
CA PHE A 267 5.26 13.20 -19.60
C PHE A 267 5.57 12.23 -18.45
N ASP A 268 4.54 11.74 -17.77
CA ASP A 268 4.74 10.70 -16.78
C ASP A 268 5.23 9.40 -17.45
N ASP A 269 6.09 8.68 -16.75
CA ASP A 269 6.63 7.40 -17.16
C ASP A 269 6.14 6.30 -16.20
N MET A 270 6.40 5.03 -16.54
CA MET A 270 5.96 3.91 -15.71
C MET A 270 7.02 2.83 -15.54
N ILE A 271 6.99 2.15 -14.38
CA ILE A 271 7.82 0.98 -14.10
C ILE A 271 6.99 -0.27 -13.83
N ILE A 272 7.37 -1.37 -14.49
CA ILE A 272 6.71 -2.67 -14.38
C ILE A 272 7.70 -3.75 -13.96
N GLY A 273 7.40 -4.44 -12.85
CA GLY A 273 8.17 -5.58 -12.35
C GLY A 273 7.77 -6.91 -13.00
N ALA A 274 8.77 -7.67 -13.47
CA ALA A 274 8.65 -9.01 -14.05
C ALA A 274 9.61 -9.99 -13.37
N TYR A 275 9.37 -10.25 -12.08
CA TYR A 275 10.31 -10.91 -11.17
C TYR A 275 10.72 -12.36 -11.52
N ILE A 276 10.01 -13.05 -12.42
CA ILE A 276 10.36 -14.40 -12.87
C ILE A 276 10.78 -14.45 -14.34
N ALA A 277 11.03 -13.29 -14.95
CA ALA A 277 11.51 -13.19 -16.32
C ALA A 277 12.82 -13.94 -16.54
N ASN A 278 12.98 -14.50 -17.73
CA ASN A 278 14.17 -15.26 -18.09
C ASN A 278 15.20 -14.46 -18.91
N SER A 279 15.33 -13.16 -18.61
CA SER A 279 16.19 -12.17 -19.30
C SER A 279 17.63 -12.65 -19.52
N ASN A 280 18.32 -13.11 -18.46
CA ASN A 280 19.69 -13.65 -18.52
C ASN A 280 19.86 -14.95 -17.71
N GLY A 281 18.80 -15.75 -17.59
CA GLY A 281 18.84 -17.01 -16.84
C GLY A 281 17.46 -17.45 -16.37
N ASN A 282 17.35 -18.62 -15.74
CA ASN A 282 16.06 -19.09 -15.23
C ASN A 282 15.58 -18.18 -14.10
N HIS A 283 14.45 -17.48 -14.23
CA HIS A 283 13.91 -16.51 -13.25
C HIS A 283 14.93 -15.43 -12.82
N SER A 284 15.74 -14.92 -13.76
CA SER A 284 16.64 -13.79 -13.47
C SER A 284 15.89 -12.50 -13.10
N GLY A 285 14.62 -12.43 -13.51
CA GLY A 285 13.76 -11.26 -13.36
C GLY A 285 14.11 -10.17 -14.36
N ALA A 286 13.18 -9.27 -14.58
CA ALA A 286 13.36 -8.06 -15.37
C ALA A 286 12.48 -6.95 -14.81
N SER A 287 12.80 -5.73 -15.16
CA SER A 287 11.89 -4.60 -15.03
C SER A 287 11.83 -3.89 -16.37
N TYR A 288 10.75 -3.17 -16.63
CA TYR A 288 10.58 -2.45 -17.87
C TYR A 288 10.14 -1.03 -17.55
N VAL A 289 10.82 -0.08 -18.18
CA VAL A 289 10.41 1.32 -18.19
C VAL A 289 9.85 1.59 -19.57
N VAL A 290 8.65 2.13 -19.60
CA VAL A 290 8.01 2.60 -20.82
C VAL A 290 7.91 4.10 -20.70
N PHE A 291 8.53 4.81 -21.64
CA PHE A 291 8.43 6.26 -21.66
C PHE A 291 7.05 6.69 -22.11
N GLY A 292 6.53 7.70 -21.45
CA GLY A 292 5.46 8.53 -21.93
C GLY A 292 5.84 9.27 -23.21
N GLY A 293 4.90 10.06 -23.70
CA GLY A 293 5.06 10.91 -24.86
C GLY A 293 3.86 10.86 -25.81
N SER A 294 3.70 11.92 -26.59
CA SER A 294 2.59 12.10 -27.55
C SER A 294 2.40 11.00 -28.62
N TYR A 295 3.34 10.06 -28.76
CA TYR A 295 3.24 8.91 -29.67
C TYR A 295 3.44 7.56 -28.96
N VAL A 296 3.49 7.53 -27.63
CA VAL A 296 3.64 6.30 -26.86
C VAL A 296 2.56 5.31 -27.27
N GLY A 297 2.98 4.07 -27.56
CA GLY A 297 2.07 3.02 -27.96
C GLY A 297 1.32 3.21 -29.29
N TYR A 298 1.67 4.17 -30.18
CA TYR A 298 0.94 4.51 -31.41
C TYR A 298 0.55 3.33 -32.33
N SER A 299 1.21 2.18 -32.24
CA SER A 299 0.85 0.94 -32.96
C SER A 299 -0.24 0.09 -32.30
N GLY A 300 -0.70 0.42 -31.10
CA GLY A 300 -1.62 -0.38 -30.28
C GLY A 300 -0.98 -1.40 -29.37
N SER A 301 0.33 -1.55 -29.51
CA SER A 301 1.11 -2.42 -28.67
C SER A 301 2.52 -1.88 -28.59
N ILE A 302 3.09 -2.00 -27.41
CA ILE A 302 4.52 -1.91 -27.19
C ILE A 302 4.99 -3.34 -26.98
N ASP A 303 5.76 -3.84 -27.94
CA ASP A 303 6.53 -5.05 -27.75
C ASP A 303 7.74 -4.69 -26.92
N LEU A 304 7.86 -5.24 -25.71
CA LEU A 304 8.97 -4.95 -24.81
C LEU A 304 10.32 -5.34 -25.44
N SER A 305 10.34 -6.23 -26.43
CA SER A 305 11.56 -6.55 -27.20
C SER A 305 11.93 -5.48 -28.24
N THR A 306 11.05 -4.51 -28.47
CA THR A 306 11.24 -3.38 -29.40
C THR A 306 11.56 -2.07 -28.71
N LEU A 307 11.67 -2.09 -27.37
CA LEU A 307 12.23 -0.96 -26.64
C LEU A 307 13.63 -0.67 -27.21
N ASP A 308 13.83 0.54 -27.70
CA ASP A 308 15.05 0.97 -28.41
C ASP A 308 15.69 2.21 -27.78
N GLY A 309 15.11 2.71 -26.68
CA GLY A 309 15.59 3.85 -25.92
C GLY A 309 14.99 5.17 -26.34
N SER A 310 14.20 5.19 -27.43
CA SER A 310 13.34 6.32 -27.77
C SER A 310 11.90 6.16 -27.24
N ASN A 311 11.56 4.98 -26.74
CA ASN A 311 10.21 4.57 -26.34
C ASN A 311 10.21 3.78 -25.02
N GLY A 312 11.26 3.96 -24.21
CA GLY A 312 11.54 3.17 -23.01
C GLY A 312 12.67 2.17 -23.21
N PHE A 313 12.89 1.35 -22.19
CA PHE A 313 13.99 0.39 -22.14
C PHE A 313 13.70 -0.79 -21.20
N ALA A 314 14.26 -1.96 -21.53
CA ALA A 314 14.26 -3.11 -20.65
C ALA A 314 15.39 -3.01 -19.62
N ILE A 315 15.14 -3.42 -18.38
CA ILE A 315 16.13 -3.59 -17.32
C ILE A 315 16.30 -5.08 -17.08
N ASP A 316 17.31 -5.65 -17.73
CA ASP A 316 17.50 -7.10 -17.74
C ASP A 316 18.22 -7.56 -16.47
N GLY A 317 17.56 -8.41 -15.68
CA GLY A 317 18.17 -9.06 -14.52
C GLY A 317 19.40 -9.88 -14.91
N ILE A 318 20.34 -10.04 -13.97
CA ILE A 318 21.70 -10.51 -14.28
C ILE A 318 21.83 -12.04 -14.31
N ALA A 319 21.37 -12.73 -13.27
CA ALA A 319 21.66 -14.15 -13.03
C ALA A 319 20.40 -14.95 -12.75
N SER A 320 20.42 -16.25 -13.04
CA SER A 320 19.28 -17.15 -12.75
C SER A 320 18.85 -17.04 -11.29
N PHE A 321 17.54 -16.94 -11.08
CA PHE A 321 16.84 -16.78 -9.81
C PHE A 321 17.15 -15.44 -9.12
N GLY A 322 17.56 -14.40 -9.84
CA GLY A 322 17.84 -13.08 -9.26
C GLY A 322 16.61 -12.33 -8.72
N TRP A 323 15.44 -12.58 -9.31
CA TRP A 323 14.19 -11.90 -8.99
C TRP A 323 14.22 -10.38 -9.13
N THR A 324 14.92 -9.87 -10.14
CA THR A 324 14.88 -8.43 -10.50
C THR A 324 13.45 -8.01 -10.81
N GLY A 325 12.98 -6.91 -10.21
CA GLY A 325 11.59 -6.45 -10.33
C GLY A 325 10.64 -7.10 -9.32
N PHE A 326 11.17 -7.59 -8.19
CA PHE A 326 10.37 -8.10 -7.07
C PHE A 326 9.65 -6.96 -6.33
N SER A 327 10.36 -5.85 -6.15
CA SER A 327 9.89 -4.58 -5.63
C SER A 327 10.38 -3.47 -6.57
N VAL A 328 9.51 -2.49 -6.86
CA VAL A 328 9.81 -1.33 -7.71
C VAL A 328 9.18 -0.10 -7.06
N SER A 329 9.84 1.05 -7.16
CA SER A 329 9.35 2.33 -6.66
C SER A 329 10.03 3.49 -7.40
N GLY A 330 9.37 4.64 -7.46
CA GLY A 330 10.02 5.93 -7.73
C GLY A 330 11.04 6.23 -6.64
N ALA A 331 12.19 6.78 -7.02
CA ALA A 331 13.25 7.16 -6.10
C ALA A 331 13.33 8.67 -5.83
N GLY A 332 12.56 9.49 -6.56
CA GLY A 332 12.76 10.94 -6.60
C GLY A 332 14.00 11.30 -7.43
N ASP A 333 14.52 12.53 -7.30
CA ASP A 333 15.69 13.00 -8.05
C ASP A 333 16.96 12.90 -7.18
N ILE A 334 17.60 11.73 -7.22
CA ILE A 334 18.73 11.41 -6.34
C ILE A 334 20.05 12.00 -6.83
N ASN A 335 20.11 12.47 -8.08
CA ASN A 335 21.30 13.08 -8.65
C ASN A 335 21.15 14.61 -8.88
N ASN A 336 19.97 15.15 -8.56
CA ASN A 336 19.51 16.54 -8.72
C ASN A 336 19.79 17.08 -10.13
N ASP A 337 19.53 16.26 -11.14
CA ASP A 337 19.59 16.67 -12.54
C ASP A 337 18.24 17.16 -13.10
N GLY A 338 17.20 17.10 -12.27
CA GLY A 338 15.84 17.55 -12.54
C GLY A 338 14.96 16.47 -13.17
N PHE A 339 15.36 15.21 -13.11
CA PHE A 339 14.65 14.06 -13.65
C PHE A 339 14.37 13.06 -12.52
N ASP A 340 13.20 12.42 -12.55
CA ASP A 340 12.87 11.39 -11.57
C ASP A 340 13.71 10.12 -11.79
N ASP A 341 14.14 9.48 -10.72
CA ASP A 341 14.93 8.26 -10.73
C ASP A 341 14.11 7.05 -10.26
N LEU A 342 14.64 5.84 -10.47
CA LEU A 342 13.96 4.60 -10.11
C LEU A 342 14.82 3.68 -9.27
N ILE A 343 14.19 2.95 -8.35
CA ILE A 343 14.82 1.87 -7.60
C ILE A 343 14.12 0.52 -7.81
N ILE A 344 14.94 -0.51 -8.06
CA ILE A 344 14.51 -1.87 -8.37
C ILE A 344 15.16 -2.86 -7.42
N GLY A 345 14.35 -3.69 -6.77
CA GLY A 345 14.79 -4.79 -5.91
C GLY A 345 15.01 -6.11 -6.65
N ALA A 346 16.12 -6.79 -6.33
CA ALA A 346 16.45 -8.14 -6.79
C ALA A 346 16.99 -8.99 -5.62
N PRO A 347 16.12 -9.37 -4.67
CA PRO A 347 16.54 -9.97 -3.39
C PRO A 347 17.25 -11.32 -3.55
N GLN A 348 17.08 -12.00 -4.68
CA GLN A 348 17.72 -13.30 -4.93
C GLN A 348 18.91 -13.20 -5.89
N ALA A 349 19.35 -11.98 -6.24
CA ALA A 349 20.55 -11.78 -7.05
C ALA A 349 21.78 -12.41 -6.37
N SER A 350 22.52 -13.22 -7.12
CA SER A 350 23.76 -13.86 -6.64
C SER A 350 24.93 -13.46 -7.53
N ASP A 351 26.01 -13.00 -6.90
CA ASP A 351 27.27 -12.76 -7.60
C ASP A 351 27.93 -14.11 -7.95
N LEU A 352 27.77 -14.54 -9.20
CA LEU A 352 28.37 -15.77 -9.73
C LEU A 352 29.92 -15.71 -9.73
N SER A 353 30.54 -14.54 -9.56
CA SER A 353 32.01 -14.38 -9.51
C SER A 353 32.62 -14.83 -8.17
N ARG A 354 31.81 -14.93 -7.10
CA ARG A 354 32.29 -15.27 -5.74
C ARG A 354 32.12 -16.74 -5.35
N GLY A 355 31.59 -17.59 -6.23
CA GLY A 355 31.63 -19.06 -6.08
C GLY A 355 30.76 -19.66 -4.96
N TYR A 356 29.84 -18.89 -4.38
CA TYR A 356 28.90 -19.38 -3.37
C TYR A 356 27.68 -20.01 -4.04
N ALA A 357 27.74 -21.31 -4.30
CA ALA A 357 26.58 -22.08 -4.74
C ALA A 357 25.59 -22.21 -3.56
N GLY A 358 24.53 -21.39 -3.54
CA GLY A 358 23.32 -21.69 -2.75
C GLY A 358 22.67 -20.53 -1.99
N PHE A 359 23.26 -19.33 -1.93
CA PHE A 359 22.73 -18.24 -1.11
C PHE A 359 22.92 -16.87 -1.79
N ALA A 360 21.81 -16.14 -1.97
CA ALA A 360 21.80 -14.86 -2.68
C ALA A 360 22.34 -13.72 -1.81
N LEU A 361 23.19 -12.86 -2.39
CA LEU A 361 23.59 -11.59 -1.76
C LEU A 361 22.41 -10.60 -1.76
N GLY A 362 21.58 -10.68 -2.80
CA GLY A 362 20.65 -9.64 -3.20
C GLY A 362 21.37 -8.49 -3.90
N ALA A 363 20.60 -7.71 -4.64
CA ALA A 363 21.05 -6.50 -5.30
C ALA A 363 19.88 -5.52 -5.40
N SER A 364 20.22 -4.25 -5.46
CA SER A 364 19.31 -3.20 -5.93
C SER A 364 19.95 -2.47 -7.09
N TYR A 365 19.11 -1.96 -7.96
CA TYR A 365 19.53 -1.21 -9.13
C TYR A 365 18.81 0.11 -9.13
N VAL A 366 19.58 1.16 -9.34
CA VAL A 366 19.06 2.49 -9.59
C VAL A 366 19.21 2.76 -11.07
N VAL A 367 18.17 3.30 -11.68
CA VAL A 367 18.26 3.85 -13.02
C VAL A 367 18.05 5.35 -12.89
N PHE A 368 19.05 6.10 -13.36
CA PHE A 368 18.98 7.54 -13.34
C PHE A 368 18.16 8.04 -14.50
N GLY A 369 17.32 9.03 -14.22
CA GLY A 369 16.69 9.83 -15.21
C GLY A 369 17.67 10.63 -16.06
N GLY A 370 17.12 11.22 -17.11
CA GLY A 370 17.84 12.08 -18.02
C GLY A 370 17.46 11.84 -19.47
N THR A 371 17.71 12.86 -20.28
CA THR A 371 17.41 12.89 -21.74
C THR A 371 18.01 11.75 -22.59
N ASN A 372 18.91 10.92 -22.06
CA ASN A 372 19.50 9.77 -22.76
C ASN A 372 19.34 8.46 -21.97
N VAL A 373 18.52 8.42 -20.92
CA VAL A 373 18.27 7.20 -20.14
C VAL A 373 17.76 6.10 -21.07
N GLY A 374 18.39 4.92 -20.98
CA GLY A 374 17.99 3.76 -21.77
C GLY A 374 18.13 3.87 -23.30
N ASN A 375 18.86 4.83 -23.88
CA ASN A 375 18.96 5.09 -25.34
C ASN A 375 19.44 3.89 -26.22
N SER A 376 19.83 2.77 -25.61
CA SER A 376 20.09 1.49 -26.30
C SER A 376 18.89 0.55 -26.38
N GLY A 377 17.77 0.87 -25.74
CA GLY A 377 16.58 0.02 -25.63
C GLY A 377 16.63 -1.02 -24.52
N SER A 378 17.81 -1.24 -23.98
CA SER A 378 17.97 -2.02 -22.77
C SER A 378 19.13 -1.50 -21.96
N ILE A 379 18.97 -1.60 -20.65
CA ILE A 379 20.01 -1.51 -19.64
C ILE A 379 20.27 -2.95 -19.19
N ASP A 380 21.35 -3.51 -19.71
CA ASP A 380 21.85 -4.79 -19.25
C ASP A 380 22.63 -4.58 -17.96
N LEU A 381 22.01 -4.95 -16.84
CA LEU A 381 22.58 -4.81 -15.51
C LEU A 381 23.92 -5.57 -15.35
N SER A 382 24.24 -6.53 -16.24
CA SER A 382 25.53 -7.23 -16.24
C SER A 382 26.69 -6.45 -16.87
N ASN A 383 26.40 -5.36 -17.59
CA ASN A 383 27.35 -4.56 -18.36
C ASN A 383 27.56 -3.13 -17.81
N LEU A 384 27.08 -2.85 -16.60
CA LEU A 384 27.27 -1.60 -15.86
C LEU A 384 28.77 -1.36 -15.60
N ASN A 385 29.43 -0.66 -16.51
CA ASN A 385 30.82 -0.22 -16.35
C ASN A 385 30.85 1.29 -16.18
N ALA A 386 31.46 1.74 -15.09
CA ALA A 386 31.74 3.12 -14.66
C ALA A 386 32.19 4.11 -15.76
N SER A 387 32.68 3.64 -16.90
CA SER A 387 33.31 4.48 -17.91
C SER A 387 32.43 4.79 -19.13
N ASN A 388 31.27 4.14 -19.28
CA ASN A 388 30.53 4.16 -20.55
C ASN A 388 29.02 4.41 -20.42
N ASP A 389 28.42 4.26 -19.23
CA ASP A 389 26.98 4.42 -19.01
C ASP A 389 26.74 5.06 -17.63
N SER A 390 26.45 6.36 -17.60
CA SER A 390 26.20 7.14 -16.39
C SER A 390 24.77 7.02 -15.87
N ASN A 391 23.94 6.20 -16.52
CA ASN A 391 22.49 6.23 -16.37
C ASN A 391 21.96 5.15 -15.41
N SER A 392 22.85 4.42 -14.74
CA SER A 392 22.44 3.41 -13.77
C SER A 392 23.54 3.09 -12.78
N LEU A 393 23.10 2.56 -11.65
CA LEU A 393 23.92 2.29 -10.49
C LEU A 393 23.51 0.91 -9.96
N VAL A 394 24.47 -0.03 -9.92
CA VAL A 394 24.29 -1.28 -9.16
C VAL A 394 24.72 -1.11 -7.72
N ILE A 395 23.86 -1.58 -6.82
CA ILE A 395 24.09 -1.67 -5.39
C ILE A 395 24.08 -3.15 -5.04
N ASN A 396 25.27 -3.72 -4.84
CA ASN A 396 25.42 -5.15 -4.58
C ASN A 396 25.38 -5.45 -3.08
N GLY A 397 24.63 -6.50 -2.70
CA GLY A 397 24.68 -7.04 -1.34
C GLY A 397 26.11 -7.43 -0.96
N THR A 398 26.45 -7.19 0.31
CA THR A 398 27.83 -7.39 0.78
C THR A 398 28.12 -8.84 1.19
N ASP A 399 27.15 -9.52 1.82
CA ASP A 399 27.30 -10.87 2.36
C ASP A 399 26.27 -11.88 1.82
N ALA A 400 26.71 -13.15 1.75
CA ALA A 400 25.88 -14.25 1.27
C ALA A 400 24.66 -14.45 2.18
N GLY A 401 23.47 -14.25 1.63
CA GLY A 401 22.21 -14.38 2.36
C GLY A 401 21.53 -13.08 2.73
N ASP A 402 22.15 -11.93 2.48
CA ASP A 402 21.63 -10.63 2.92
C ASP A 402 20.26 -10.30 2.29
N LEU A 403 19.96 -10.81 1.10
CA LEU A 403 18.72 -10.53 0.36
C LEU A 403 18.47 -9.03 0.10
N LEU A 404 19.54 -8.26 -0.11
CA LEU A 404 19.44 -6.84 -0.47
C LEU A 404 18.42 -6.60 -1.59
N GLY A 405 17.56 -5.60 -1.43
CA GLY A 405 16.50 -5.26 -2.38
C GLY A 405 15.20 -6.00 -2.12
N TYR A 406 15.01 -6.53 -0.90
CA TYR A 406 13.74 -7.13 -0.50
C TYR A 406 12.63 -6.08 -0.42
N SER A 407 12.95 -4.94 0.16
CA SER A 407 12.14 -3.73 0.24
C SER A 407 12.98 -2.55 -0.23
N VAL A 408 12.36 -1.65 -1.00
CA VAL A 408 12.99 -0.45 -1.57
C VAL A 408 11.99 0.70 -1.48
N SER A 409 12.50 1.91 -1.22
CA SER A 409 11.73 3.15 -1.20
C SER A 409 12.67 4.33 -1.40
N SER A 410 12.13 5.49 -1.79
CA SER A 410 12.78 6.78 -1.48
C SER A 410 12.87 6.95 0.04
N ALA A 411 13.95 7.59 0.48
CA ALA A 411 14.21 8.03 1.85
C ALA A 411 14.01 9.55 2.01
N GLY A 412 13.53 10.24 0.97
CA GLY A 412 13.55 11.71 0.89
C GLY A 412 14.97 12.27 1.00
N ASP A 413 15.10 13.57 1.23
CA ASP A 413 16.39 14.25 1.46
C ASP A 413 16.81 14.14 2.95
N ILE A 414 17.17 12.93 3.40
CA ILE A 414 17.53 12.66 4.81
C ILE A 414 18.75 13.46 5.26
N ASN A 415 19.67 13.79 4.35
CA ASN A 415 20.88 14.52 4.68
C ASN A 415 20.77 16.05 4.46
N GLY A 416 19.68 16.50 3.84
CA GLY A 416 19.30 17.90 3.57
C GLY A 416 20.27 18.61 2.63
N ASP A 417 20.87 17.88 1.69
CA ASP A 417 21.72 18.45 0.65
C ASP A 417 20.94 18.80 -0.62
N GLY A 418 19.63 18.57 -0.63
CA GLY A 418 18.70 18.85 -1.73
C GLY A 418 18.67 17.75 -2.78
N PHE A 419 19.10 16.54 -2.44
CA PHE A 419 19.03 15.36 -3.29
C PHE A 419 18.17 14.32 -2.58
N ASP A 420 17.29 13.63 -3.31
CA ASP A 420 16.58 12.51 -2.72
C ASP A 420 17.56 11.36 -2.43
N ASP A 421 17.33 10.65 -1.34
CA ASP A 421 18.16 9.55 -0.89
C ASP A 421 17.41 8.22 -1.00
N LEU A 422 18.14 7.10 -0.90
CA LEU A 422 17.57 5.76 -1.04
C LEU A 422 17.65 4.97 0.27
N ILE A 423 16.60 4.20 0.57
CA ILE A 423 16.63 3.20 1.64
C ILE A 423 16.36 1.79 1.10
N ILE A 424 17.21 0.84 1.51
CA ILE A 424 17.23 -0.51 0.95
C ILE A 424 17.32 -1.56 2.06
N GLY A 425 16.34 -2.45 2.09
CA GLY A 425 16.26 -3.57 3.03
C GLY A 425 17.07 -4.80 2.60
N ALA A 426 17.84 -5.36 3.54
CA ALA A 426 18.60 -6.60 3.40
C ALA A 426 18.36 -7.55 4.60
N PRO A 427 17.19 -8.21 4.67
CA PRO A 427 16.74 -8.91 5.87
C PRO A 427 17.46 -10.21 6.23
N GLY A 428 18.32 -10.79 5.39
CA GLY A 428 19.18 -11.90 5.86
C GLY A 428 18.51 -13.26 6.15
N HIS A 429 17.18 -13.41 5.98
CA HIS A 429 16.30 -14.42 6.60
C HIS A 429 16.66 -15.91 6.37
N TYR A 430 17.52 -16.27 5.41
CA TYR A 430 17.89 -17.67 5.17
C TYR A 430 19.00 -18.21 6.07
N PHE A 431 19.65 -17.35 6.85
CA PHE A 431 20.72 -17.76 7.75
C PHE A 431 20.36 -17.51 9.21
N PRO A 432 20.45 -18.56 10.06
CA PRO A 432 20.21 -18.41 11.49
C PRO A 432 21.19 -17.42 12.16
N ASP A 433 22.33 -17.11 11.53
CA ASP A 433 23.36 -16.25 12.12
C ASP A 433 23.41 -14.83 11.50
N SER A 434 22.45 -14.44 10.64
CA SER A 434 22.42 -13.08 10.05
C SER A 434 21.47 -12.16 10.81
N PRO A 435 21.94 -10.99 11.28
CA PRO A 435 21.11 -9.98 11.96
C PRO A 435 20.36 -9.02 10.99
N GLY A 436 20.55 -9.20 9.68
CA GLY A 436 20.04 -8.29 8.66
C GLY A 436 20.79 -6.95 8.62
N LYS A 437 20.54 -6.18 7.55
CA LYS A 437 21.13 -4.86 7.32
C LYS A 437 20.12 -3.93 6.65
N THR A 438 20.35 -2.64 6.79
CA THR A 438 19.70 -1.62 5.97
C THR A 438 20.76 -0.67 5.45
N TYR A 439 20.59 -0.23 4.22
CA TYR A 439 21.54 0.66 3.57
C TYR A 439 20.83 1.94 3.20
N VAL A 440 21.46 3.06 3.55
CA VAL A 440 21.09 4.37 3.07
C VAL A 440 22.18 4.80 2.09
N VAL A 441 21.76 5.14 0.88
CA VAL A 441 22.66 5.64 -0.15
C VAL A 441 22.29 7.08 -0.40
N PHE A 442 23.26 7.99 -0.18
CA PHE A 442 23.02 9.39 -0.44
C PHE A 442 23.03 9.69 -1.93
N GLY A 443 22.02 10.43 -2.35
CA GLY A 443 22.03 11.20 -3.56
C GLY A 443 23.22 12.17 -3.60
N ASN A 444 23.64 12.55 -4.80
CA ASN A 444 24.56 13.65 -5.07
C ASN A 444 24.79 13.78 -6.57
N SER A 445 25.34 14.91 -7.03
CA SER A 445 25.64 15.14 -8.45
C SER A 445 26.65 14.17 -9.09
N TYR A 446 27.30 13.30 -8.29
CA TYR A 446 28.23 12.28 -8.77
C TYR A 446 27.80 10.84 -8.43
N VAL A 447 26.60 10.64 -7.87
CA VAL A 447 26.07 9.32 -7.57
C VAL A 447 25.97 8.54 -8.89
N GLY A 448 26.44 7.29 -8.90
CA GLY A 448 26.51 6.49 -10.12
C GLY A 448 27.73 6.69 -11.04
N TYR A 449 28.62 7.67 -10.85
CA TYR A 449 29.81 7.84 -11.70
C TYR A 449 30.78 6.63 -11.68
N SER A 450 30.77 5.85 -10.60
CA SER A 450 31.52 4.60 -10.49
C SER A 450 30.80 3.39 -11.12
N GLY A 451 29.58 3.55 -11.63
CA GLY A 451 28.71 2.50 -12.18
C GLY A 451 28.22 1.47 -11.15
N SER A 452 28.83 1.44 -9.98
CA SER A 452 28.46 0.60 -8.85
C SER A 452 28.77 1.32 -7.56
N ILE A 453 27.90 1.17 -6.57
CA ILE A 453 28.23 1.45 -5.18
C ILE A 453 28.67 0.14 -4.55
N ASP A 454 29.93 0.12 -4.15
CA ASP A 454 30.41 -0.88 -3.21
C ASP A 454 29.92 -0.46 -1.83
N LEU A 455 28.87 -1.13 -1.33
CA LEU A 455 28.30 -0.86 -0.01
C LEU A 455 29.34 -0.99 1.13
N SER A 456 30.48 -1.65 0.90
CA SER A 456 31.59 -1.68 1.87
C SER A 456 32.47 -0.42 1.88
N THR A 457 32.24 0.49 0.92
CA THR A 457 32.93 1.78 0.78
C THR A 457 32.09 2.98 1.23
N LEU A 458 30.89 2.72 1.77
CA LEU A 458 30.13 3.75 2.44
C LEU A 458 31.00 4.35 3.55
N ASP A 459 31.21 5.67 3.49
CA ASP A 459 32.12 6.41 4.37
C ASP A 459 31.47 7.65 5.00
N GLY A 460 30.17 7.85 4.78
CA GLY A 460 29.38 8.94 5.34
C GLY A 460 29.35 10.19 4.47
N THR A 461 30.08 10.17 3.36
CA THR A 461 29.95 11.18 2.29
C THR A 461 29.12 10.68 1.10
N ASN A 462 28.77 9.39 1.09
CA ASN A 462 28.11 8.69 0.00
C ASN A 462 27.02 7.72 0.51
N GLY A 463 26.55 7.93 1.74
CA GLY A 463 25.63 7.06 2.46
C GLY A 463 26.29 6.31 3.61
N PHE A 464 25.52 5.40 4.22
CA PHE A 464 25.95 4.62 5.37
C PHE A 464 25.19 3.28 5.47
N VAL A 465 25.82 2.31 6.12
CA VAL A 465 25.18 1.04 6.48
C VAL A 465 24.69 1.07 7.93
N LEU A 466 23.47 0.55 8.14
CA LEU A 466 22.90 0.18 9.43
C LEU A 466 23.10 -1.32 9.63
N ASN A 467 23.97 -1.68 10.57
CA ASN A 467 24.27 -3.09 10.85
C ASN A 467 23.37 -3.59 11.99
N GLY A 468 22.61 -4.65 11.73
CA GLY A 468 21.93 -5.38 12.80
C GLY A 468 22.96 -5.97 13.77
N THR A 469 22.66 -5.93 15.07
CA THR A 469 23.62 -6.32 16.11
C THR A 469 23.31 -7.67 16.76
N VAL A 470 22.16 -8.29 16.41
CA VAL A 470 21.71 -9.54 17.02
C VAL A 470 21.34 -10.62 16.02
N GLU A 471 21.97 -11.79 16.18
CA GLU A 471 21.72 -12.98 15.37
C GLU A 471 20.22 -13.31 15.31
N TYR A 472 19.79 -13.81 14.15
CA TYR A 472 18.40 -14.20 13.83
C TYR A 472 17.41 -13.05 13.61
N GLU A 473 17.79 -11.79 13.84
CA GLU A 473 16.95 -10.64 13.47
C GLU A 473 16.99 -10.40 11.96
N SER A 474 15.87 -9.97 11.38
CA SER A 474 15.77 -9.64 9.95
C SER A 474 15.64 -8.13 9.76
N LEU A 475 16.66 -7.35 10.16
CA LEU A 475 16.71 -5.90 9.97
C LEU A 475 16.56 -5.55 8.48
N GLY A 476 15.69 -4.59 8.16
CA GLY A 476 15.40 -4.19 6.78
C GLY A 476 14.32 -5.06 6.12
N TYR A 477 13.46 -5.72 6.92
CA TYR A 477 12.30 -6.44 6.40
C TYR A 477 11.31 -5.47 5.72
N SER A 478 11.09 -4.32 6.36
CA SER A 478 10.36 -3.18 5.83
C SER A 478 11.13 -1.90 6.11
N VAL A 479 11.05 -0.95 5.19
CA VAL A 479 11.70 0.35 5.25
C VAL A 479 10.70 1.41 4.78
N SER A 480 10.73 2.58 5.39
CA SER A 480 9.90 3.73 5.00
C SER A 480 10.53 5.01 5.52
N ASP A 481 10.14 6.13 4.91
CA ASP A 481 10.24 7.45 5.51
C ASP A 481 9.39 7.52 6.79
N ALA A 482 9.85 8.31 7.76
CA ALA A 482 9.23 8.50 9.07
C ALA A 482 8.73 9.93 9.31
N GLY A 483 8.92 10.87 8.39
CA GLY A 483 8.77 12.30 8.64
C GLY A 483 9.92 12.89 9.47
N ASP A 484 9.77 14.13 9.94
CA ASP A 484 10.75 14.82 10.80
C ASP A 484 10.42 14.55 12.28
N ILE A 485 10.99 13.49 12.85
CA ILE A 485 10.70 13.02 14.21
C ILE A 485 11.47 13.82 15.25
N ASN A 486 12.62 14.42 14.93
CA ASN A 486 13.40 15.19 15.90
C ASN A 486 13.15 16.72 15.82
N GLY A 487 12.40 17.19 14.81
CA GLY A 487 12.04 18.58 14.57
C GLY A 487 13.21 19.43 14.05
N ASP A 488 14.18 18.83 13.38
CA ASP A 488 15.36 19.52 12.85
C ASP A 488 15.23 19.94 11.38
N GLY A 489 14.10 19.59 10.75
CA GLY A 489 13.73 19.90 9.38
C GLY A 489 14.29 18.93 8.34
N PHE A 490 14.85 17.79 8.77
CA PHE A 490 15.33 16.72 7.91
C PHE A 490 14.39 15.52 8.04
N ALA A 491 14.19 14.78 6.95
CA ALA A 491 13.43 13.54 6.99
C ALA A 491 14.17 12.48 7.82
N ASP A 492 13.45 11.69 8.61
CA ASP A 492 13.98 10.60 9.41
C ASP A 492 13.54 9.23 8.86
N LEU A 493 14.18 8.16 9.33
CA LEU A 493 13.91 6.81 8.86
C LEU A 493 13.34 5.91 9.94
N ILE A 494 12.41 5.04 9.55
CA ILE A 494 11.96 3.91 10.36
C ILE A 494 12.33 2.58 9.71
N ILE A 495 13.03 1.74 10.48
CA ILE A 495 13.54 0.47 10.01
C ILE A 495 12.91 -0.67 10.80
N GLY A 496 12.16 -1.51 10.09
CA GLY A 496 11.51 -2.70 10.63
C GLY A 496 12.45 -3.90 10.74
N VAL A 497 12.37 -4.61 11.87
CA VAL A 497 13.08 -5.88 12.10
C VAL A 497 12.05 -7.01 12.25
N ASN A 498 12.15 -8.07 11.46
CA ASN A 498 11.38 -9.29 11.72
C ASN A 498 12.22 -10.27 12.58
N GLY A 499 11.81 -10.50 13.83
CA GLY A 499 12.48 -11.45 14.73
C GLY A 499 12.16 -12.91 14.40
N PRO A 500 13.00 -13.89 14.80
CA PRO A 500 12.73 -15.29 14.52
C PRO A 500 11.58 -15.81 15.40
N TYR A 501 10.71 -16.64 14.85
CA TYR A 501 9.62 -17.31 15.59
C TYR A 501 10.07 -18.16 16.81
N PHE A 502 11.38 -18.37 17.03
CA PHE A 502 11.91 -19.33 17.99
C PHE A 502 13.11 -18.86 18.84
N SER A 503 13.59 -17.61 18.74
CA SER A 503 14.67 -17.10 19.59
C SER A 503 14.14 -16.10 20.62
N SER A 504 14.79 -16.04 21.79
CA SER A 504 14.44 -15.16 22.92
C SER A 504 15.10 -13.78 22.80
N GLY A 505 15.23 -13.25 21.59
CA GLY A 505 15.76 -11.88 21.34
C GLY A 505 14.70 -10.82 21.66
N SER A 506 15.16 -9.64 22.06
CA SER A 506 14.31 -8.45 22.20
C SER A 506 13.90 -7.97 20.81
N ASP A 507 12.60 -7.99 20.52
CA ASP A 507 12.06 -7.39 19.31
C ASP A 507 12.34 -5.87 19.35
N ARG A 508 12.99 -5.33 18.33
CA ARG A 508 13.36 -3.90 18.27
C ARG A 508 13.19 -3.34 16.88
N ASN A 509 12.91 -2.05 16.80
CA ASN A 509 12.99 -1.28 15.56
C ASN A 509 13.97 -0.13 15.78
N TYR A 510 14.27 0.58 14.71
CA TYR A 510 15.23 1.66 14.77
C TYR A 510 14.65 2.90 14.12
N VAL A 511 14.90 4.04 14.78
CA VAL A 511 14.74 5.36 14.20
C VAL A 511 16.13 5.92 14.01
N VAL A 512 16.41 6.38 12.80
CA VAL A 512 17.68 7.04 12.48
C VAL A 512 17.35 8.46 12.07
N PHE A 513 17.93 9.41 12.79
CA PHE A 513 17.72 10.81 12.49
C PHE A 513 18.49 11.24 11.26
N GLY A 514 17.83 12.01 10.41
CA GLY A 514 18.42 12.78 9.35
C GLY A 514 19.33 13.89 9.87
N GLY A 515 19.87 14.64 8.92
CA GLY A 515 20.73 15.78 9.18
C GLY A 515 22.01 15.76 8.37
N SER A 516 22.60 16.94 8.21
CA SER A 516 23.84 17.18 7.43
C SER A 516 25.09 16.37 7.80
N TYR A 517 25.07 15.60 8.90
CA TYR A 517 26.16 14.71 9.32
C TYR A 517 25.69 13.26 9.57
N VAL A 518 24.46 12.91 9.18
CA VAL A 518 23.92 11.56 9.35
C VAL A 518 24.86 10.57 8.68
N GLY A 519 25.22 9.52 9.43
CA GLY A 519 26.11 8.48 8.94
C GLY A 519 27.55 8.89 8.59
N TYR A 520 28.09 10.02 9.07
CA TYR A 520 29.43 10.57 8.70
C TYR A 520 30.64 9.59 8.77
N SER A 521 30.53 8.46 9.47
CA SER A 521 31.55 7.40 9.48
C SER A 521 31.38 6.30 8.41
N GLY A 522 30.30 6.34 7.63
CA GLY A 522 29.94 5.32 6.62
C GLY A 522 29.21 4.10 7.17
N SER A 523 29.12 4.04 8.48
CA SER A 523 28.34 3.03 9.18
C SER A 523 27.78 3.68 10.42
N ILE A 524 26.52 3.39 10.68
CA ILE A 524 25.93 3.57 12.00
C ILE A 524 25.87 2.17 12.60
N ASP A 525 26.67 1.97 13.64
CA ASP A 525 26.49 0.81 14.50
C ASP A 525 25.25 1.10 15.35
N LEU A 526 24.21 0.28 15.20
CA LEU A 526 22.93 0.51 15.88
C LEU A 526 23.08 0.43 17.41
N ASP A 527 24.14 -0.20 17.94
CA ASP A 527 24.49 -0.17 19.37
C ASP A 527 25.11 1.17 19.82
N THR A 528 25.43 2.06 18.87
CA THR A 528 26.03 3.39 19.12
C THR A 528 25.06 4.55 18.92
N LEU A 529 23.78 4.25 18.64
CA LEU A 529 22.74 5.26 18.72
C LEU A 529 22.80 5.89 20.12
N ASP A 530 22.85 7.22 20.17
CA ASP A 530 23.07 8.00 21.40
C ASP A 530 22.08 9.16 21.57
N GLY A 531 21.05 9.22 20.71
CA GLY A 531 20.00 10.24 20.76
C GLY A 531 20.33 11.51 19.99
N THR A 532 21.57 11.63 19.50
CA THR A 532 21.94 12.68 18.54
C THR A 532 21.91 12.20 17.09
N ASN A 533 21.81 10.90 16.88
CA ASN A 533 21.91 10.22 15.58
C ASN A 533 20.79 9.18 15.37
N GLY A 534 19.74 9.25 16.19
CA GLY A 534 18.67 8.27 16.27
C GLY A 534 18.68 7.49 17.57
N PHE A 535 17.81 6.49 17.67
CA PHE A 535 17.63 5.68 18.86
C PHE A 535 17.04 4.30 18.53
N THR A 536 17.34 3.32 19.39
CA THR A 536 16.71 2.00 19.32
C THR A 536 15.34 2.03 19.99
N LEU A 537 14.31 1.51 19.33
CA LEU A 537 12.99 1.24 19.91
C LEU A 537 12.97 -0.16 20.52
N ASN A 538 13.07 -0.25 21.84
CA ASN A 538 13.15 -1.54 22.54
C ASN A 538 11.81 -1.97 23.11
N ASN A 539 11.37 -3.16 22.71
CA ASN A 539 10.31 -3.87 23.40
C ASN A 539 10.88 -4.72 24.53
N ASP A 540 10.85 -4.21 25.76
CA ASP A 540 11.34 -4.87 26.96
C ASP A 540 10.31 -5.80 27.63
N ASP A 541 9.14 -6.00 27.01
CA ASP A 541 7.99 -6.72 27.57
C ASP A 541 7.85 -8.20 27.10
N ASP A 542 8.92 -8.78 26.51
CA ASP A 542 9.09 -10.20 26.14
C ASP A 542 7.89 -10.87 25.40
N LYS A 543 7.96 -10.95 24.05
CA LYS A 543 7.63 -12.13 23.19
C LYS A 543 7.24 -11.75 21.75
N TYR A 544 8.00 -12.30 20.80
CA TYR A 544 7.63 -12.65 19.41
C TYR A 544 6.60 -11.77 18.72
N THR A 545 7.04 -10.78 17.96
CA THR A 545 6.14 -9.88 17.23
C THR A 545 6.55 -9.62 15.79
N ASP A 546 5.56 -9.74 14.90
CA ASP A 546 5.58 -9.05 13.63
C ASP A 546 5.28 -7.57 13.94
N PHE A 547 6.17 -6.65 13.57
CA PHE A 547 5.91 -5.23 13.73
C PHE A 547 5.07 -4.68 12.59
N SER A 548 4.23 -3.71 12.92
CA SER A 548 3.67 -2.74 11.97
C SER A 548 4.18 -1.37 12.39
N VAL A 549 4.69 -0.58 11.45
CA VAL A 549 5.20 0.77 11.70
C VAL A 549 4.56 1.75 10.70
N SER A 550 4.31 2.98 11.14
CA SER A 550 3.80 4.07 10.31
C SER A 550 4.20 5.40 10.95
N GLY A 551 4.36 6.45 10.13
CA GLY A 551 4.22 7.82 10.61
C GLY A 551 2.83 8.01 11.21
N ALA A 552 2.75 8.78 12.30
CA ALA A 552 1.50 9.09 12.99
C ALA A 552 0.98 10.51 12.70
N GLY A 553 1.78 11.37 12.08
CA GLY A 553 1.53 12.81 12.03
C GLY A 553 1.80 13.46 13.39
N ASP A 554 1.33 14.69 13.61
CA ASP A 554 1.55 15.46 14.83
C ASP A 554 0.43 15.19 15.86
N VAL A 555 0.56 14.09 16.61
CA VAL A 555 -0.45 13.63 17.58
C VAL A 555 -0.50 14.54 18.80
N ASN A 556 0.61 15.21 19.12
CA ASN A 556 0.74 16.01 20.34
C ASN A 556 0.63 17.54 20.09
N GLY A 557 0.64 17.97 18.84
CA GLY A 557 0.44 19.33 18.33
C GLY A 557 1.62 20.25 18.54
N ASP A 558 2.84 19.71 18.56
CA ASP A 558 4.06 20.49 18.70
C ASP A 558 4.74 20.85 17.36
N GLY A 559 4.12 20.42 16.26
CA GLY A 559 4.54 20.67 14.88
C GLY A 559 5.66 19.75 14.43
N ILE A 560 5.83 18.61 15.10
CA ILE A 560 6.87 17.59 14.83
C ILE A 560 6.14 16.25 14.63
N ASP A 561 6.60 15.47 13.66
CA ASP A 561 5.95 14.19 13.34
C ASP A 561 6.18 13.18 14.47
N ASP A 562 5.15 12.39 14.77
CA ASP A 562 5.17 11.32 15.76
C ASP A 562 5.18 9.93 15.08
N LEU A 563 5.48 8.89 15.86
CA LEU A 563 5.50 7.50 15.37
C LEU A 563 4.45 6.64 16.05
N ILE A 564 3.85 5.72 15.28
CA ILE A 564 3.05 4.62 15.81
C ILE A 564 3.65 3.26 15.47
N ILE A 565 3.79 2.42 16.50
CA ILE A 565 4.37 1.08 16.41
C ILE A 565 3.37 0.06 16.96
N GLY A 566 3.00 -0.89 16.11
CA GLY A 566 2.16 -2.03 16.43
C GLY A 566 2.96 -3.27 16.82
N VAL A 567 2.64 -3.84 17.99
CA VAL A 567 3.33 -4.99 18.60
C VAL A 567 2.28 -6.03 19.00
N PRO A 568 1.70 -6.78 18.04
CA PRO A 568 0.53 -7.65 18.25
C PRO A 568 0.73 -8.72 19.33
N GLY A 569 1.95 -9.13 19.62
CA GLY A 569 2.20 -10.26 20.51
C GLY A 569 1.78 -11.59 19.88
N SER A 570 2.50 -12.66 20.17
CA SER A 570 2.15 -13.97 19.61
C SER A 570 0.94 -14.61 20.29
N TYR A 571 -0.08 -14.93 19.47
CA TYR A 571 -1.26 -15.71 19.86
C TYR A 571 -0.91 -17.03 20.55
N PHE A 572 0.17 -17.70 20.13
CA PHE A 572 0.56 -19.01 20.65
C PHE A 572 1.17 -18.97 22.06
N TYR A 573 1.57 -17.80 22.55
CA TYR A 573 2.29 -17.64 23.83
C TYR A 573 1.55 -16.76 24.84
N GLY A 574 0.32 -16.35 24.52
CA GLY A 574 -0.51 -15.50 25.36
C GLY A 574 0.17 -14.17 25.67
N ALA A 575 0.74 -13.47 24.69
CA ALA A 575 1.16 -12.07 24.89
C ALA A 575 -0.08 -11.15 24.78
N ARG A 576 -0.10 -10.02 25.49
CA ARG A 576 -1.22 -9.07 25.46
C ARG A 576 -1.28 -8.25 24.16
N GLY A 577 -0.16 -8.15 23.45
CA GLY A 577 -0.01 -7.20 22.36
C GLY A 577 -0.04 -5.77 22.90
N TYR A 578 0.67 -4.86 22.25
CA TYR A 578 0.70 -3.44 22.59
C TYR A 578 0.76 -2.60 21.32
N SER A 579 0.45 -1.31 21.46
CA SER A 579 0.89 -0.31 20.51
C SER A 579 1.60 0.79 21.26
N TYR A 580 2.54 1.45 20.60
CA TYR A 580 3.38 2.46 21.21
C TYR A 580 3.34 3.69 20.34
N VAL A 581 3.16 4.84 21.00
CA VAL A 581 3.26 6.15 20.38
C VAL A 581 4.49 6.79 20.96
N VAL A 582 5.41 7.18 20.09
CA VAL A 582 6.62 7.90 20.48
C VAL A 582 6.45 9.30 19.93
N PHE A 583 6.41 10.27 20.84
CA PHE A 583 6.36 11.66 20.40
C PHE A 583 7.69 12.07 19.82
N GLY A 584 7.64 12.70 18.66
CA GLY A 584 8.72 13.46 18.12
C GLY A 584 9.14 14.58 19.07
N GLY A 585 10.32 15.13 18.81
CA GLY A 585 10.81 16.27 19.53
C GLY A 585 12.32 16.33 19.61
N THR A 586 12.83 17.53 19.88
CA THR A 586 14.27 17.83 19.94
C THR A 586 15.08 17.04 20.99
N THR A 587 14.42 16.28 21.86
CA THR A 587 15.06 15.38 22.86
C THR A 587 14.55 13.95 22.77
N VAL A 588 13.84 13.57 21.69
CA VAL A 588 13.35 12.19 21.52
C VAL A 588 14.53 11.24 21.40
N GLY A 589 14.52 10.20 22.22
CA GLY A 589 15.60 9.22 22.28
C GLY A 589 16.95 9.76 22.75
N GLU A 590 17.02 10.86 23.53
CA GLU A 590 18.28 11.55 23.94
C GLU A 590 19.39 10.68 24.56
N ASP A 591 19.07 9.46 25.00
CA ASP A 591 20.01 8.47 25.55
C ASP A 591 20.40 7.37 24.54
N GLY A 592 19.95 7.45 23.28
CA GLY A 592 20.22 6.48 22.21
C GLY A 592 19.40 5.21 22.21
N SER A 593 18.59 5.05 23.24
CA SER A 593 17.64 3.98 23.38
C SER A 593 16.36 4.56 23.92
N PHE A 594 15.26 4.10 23.36
CA PHE A 594 13.93 4.37 23.83
C PHE A 594 13.32 3.03 24.21
N ASN A 595 13.26 2.73 25.51
CA ASN A 595 12.51 1.56 25.95
C ASN A 595 11.05 1.96 26.04
N PHE A 596 10.18 1.09 25.56
CA PHE A 596 8.76 1.33 25.73
C PHE A 596 8.32 1.39 27.20
N SER A 597 9.11 0.86 28.14
CA SER A 597 8.89 1.08 29.58
C SER A 597 9.23 2.50 30.08
N ASP A 598 9.97 3.31 29.30
CA ASP A 598 10.33 4.69 29.62
C ASP A 598 9.26 5.72 29.21
N LEU A 599 8.23 5.28 28.46
CA LEU A 599 7.07 6.08 28.11
C LEU A 599 6.40 6.63 29.38
N ASN A 600 6.36 7.96 29.48
CA ASN A 600 5.91 8.67 30.68
C ASN A 600 4.89 9.78 30.41
N GLY A 601 4.50 9.97 29.14
CA GLY A 601 3.47 10.91 28.72
C GLY A 601 3.98 12.29 28.32
N SER A 602 5.27 12.56 28.52
CA SER A 602 5.96 13.70 27.90
C SER A 602 6.80 13.31 26.69
N ASN A 603 6.99 12.02 26.46
CA ASN A 603 7.82 11.45 25.40
C ASN A 603 7.06 10.35 24.62
N GLY A 604 5.73 10.45 24.61
CA GLY A 604 4.83 9.41 24.11
C GLY A 604 4.19 8.58 25.22
N PHE A 605 3.43 7.57 24.81
CA PHE A 605 2.69 6.68 25.71
C PHE A 605 2.54 5.26 25.15
N ARG A 606 2.42 4.29 26.06
CA ARG A 606 2.03 2.90 25.72
C ARG A 606 0.52 2.81 25.62
N ILE A 607 0.03 2.17 24.57
CA ILE A 607 -1.37 1.78 24.41
C ILE A 607 -1.50 0.31 24.83
N GLU A 608 -2.20 0.09 25.95
CA GLU A 608 -2.44 -1.26 26.49
C GLU A 608 -3.75 -1.85 25.97
N GLY A 609 -3.64 -3.04 25.37
CA GLY A 609 -4.79 -3.86 25.02
C GLY A 609 -5.55 -4.35 26.25
N ILE A 610 -6.86 -4.58 26.08
CA ILE A 610 -7.77 -4.94 27.17
C ILE A 610 -7.50 -6.38 27.67
N ASN A 611 -7.36 -7.36 26.77
CA ASN A 611 -7.14 -8.76 27.15
C ASN A 611 -5.87 -9.36 26.54
N GLN A 612 -5.47 -10.49 27.12
CA GLN A 612 -4.33 -11.27 26.66
C GLN A 612 -4.68 -12.06 25.40
N GLY A 613 -3.87 -11.91 24.34
CA GLY A 613 -4.03 -12.62 23.07
C GLY A 613 -4.92 -11.90 22.05
N ASP A 614 -5.27 -10.64 22.29
CA ASP A 614 -6.15 -9.85 21.41
C ASP A 614 -5.47 -9.38 20.11
N SER A 615 -4.13 -9.53 20.03
CA SER A 615 -3.31 -9.13 18.88
C SER A 615 -3.38 -7.63 18.54
N ILE A 616 -3.48 -6.76 19.54
CA ILE A 616 -3.48 -5.31 19.35
C ILE A 616 -2.17 -4.80 18.76
N GLY A 617 -2.26 -3.93 17.76
CA GLY A 617 -1.10 -3.46 16.99
C GLY A 617 -0.78 -4.37 15.82
N ARG A 618 -1.70 -5.26 15.43
CA ARG A 618 -1.54 -6.08 14.22
C ARG A 618 -1.44 -5.22 12.96
N SER A 619 -2.16 -4.10 12.97
CA SER A 619 -2.12 -3.02 11.98
C SER A 619 -2.22 -1.69 12.74
N VAL A 620 -1.48 -0.68 12.28
CA VAL A 620 -1.48 0.69 12.82
C VAL A 620 -1.36 1.68 11.67
N SER A 621 -1.94 2.87 11.83
CA SER A 621 -1.86 3.98 10.87
C SER A 621 -2.19 5.29 11.57
N SER A 622 -1.78 6.42 10.99
CA SER A 622 -2.43 7.70 11.29
C SER A 622 -3.90 7.62 10.90
N ALA A 623 -4.75 8.25 11.71
CA ALA A 623 -6.17 8.44 11.42
C ALA A 623 -6.46 9.81 10.80
N GLY A 624 -5.48 10.72 10.75
CA GLY A 624 -5.72 12.16 10.57
C GLY A 624 -6.49 12.76 11.75
N ASP A 625 -6.92 14.01 11.65
CA ASP A 625 -7.72 14.69 12.68
C ASP A 625 -9.20 14.28 12.61
N VAL A 626 -9.56 13.18 13.27
CA VAL A 626 -10.93 12.63 13.25
C VAL A 626 -11.87 13.38 14.17
N ASN A 627 -11.37 14.20 15.11
CA ASN A 627 -12.20 14.91 16.07
C ASN A 627 -12.21 16.45 15.88
N GLY A 628 -11.42 16.95 14.94
CA GLY A 628 -11.33 18.33 14.45
C GLY A 628 -10.74 19.29 15.47
N ASP A 629 -9.91 18.79 16.38
CA ASP A 629 -9.23 19.60 17.38
C ASP A 629 -7.86 20.12 16.92
N GLY A 630 -7.44 19.75 15.70
CA GLY A 630 -6.22 20.16 15.04
C GLY A 630 -5.01 19.31 15.40
N PHE A 631 -5.21 18.11 15.95
CA PHE A 631 -4.18 17.14 16.28
C PHE A 631 -4.44 15.85 15.49
N ASP A 632 -3.38 15.20 15.00
CA ASP A 632 -3.55 13.93 14.33
C ASP A 632 -3.95 12.83 15.32
N ASP A 633 -4.92 12.01 14.93
CA ASP A 633 -5.41 10.90 15.72
C ASP A 633 -4.80 9.57 15.25
N LEU A 634 -5.03 8.52 16.01
CA LEU A 634 -4.41 7.21 15.76
C LEU A 634 -5.46 6.10 15.63
N ILE A 635 -5.23 5.15 14.70
CA ILE A 635 -6.03 3.94 14.60
C ILE A 635 -5.21 2.66 14.76
N ILE A 636 -5.71 1.75 15.61
CA ILE A 636 -5.01 0.51 16.00
C ILE A 636 -5.93 -0.71 15.85
N GLY A 637 -5.46 -1.73 15.14
CA GLY A 637 -6.17 -3.00 14.93
C GLY A 637 -5.82 -4.11 15.94
N ALA A 638 -6.83 -4.82 16.44
CA ALA A 638 -6.73 -5.97 17.36
C ALA A 638 -7.64 -7.14 16.92
N PRO A 639 -7.30 -7.86 15.84
CA PRO A 639 -8.21 -8.78 15.17
C PRO A 639 -8.51 -10.07 15.93
N VAL A 640 -7.87 -10.33 17.06
CA VAL A 640 -8.12 -11.53 17.87
C VAL A 640 -8.88 -11.19 19.15
N ALA A 641 -9.14 -9.90 19.40
CA ALA A 641 -9.93 -9.43 20.53
C ALA A 641 -11.30 -10.12 20.59
N SER A 642 -11.83 -10.31 21.79
CA SER A 642 -13.10 -11.04 21.97
C SER A 642 -14.19 -10.23 22.70
N PRO A 643 -14.40 -8.93 22.38
CA PRO A 643 -15.41 -8.12 23.07
C PRO A 643 -16.83 -8.70 22.99
N ASN A 644 -17.19 -9.34 21.86
CA ASN A 644 -18.52 -9.89 21.61
C ASN A 644 -18.51 -11.39 21.20
N GLY A 645 -17.46 -12.12 21.61
CA GLY A 645 -17.26 -13.54 21.28
C GLY A 645 -15.85 -13.81 20.76
N ASP A 646 -15.42 -15.08 20.78
CA ASP A 646 -14.03 -15.45 20.45
C ASP A 646 -13.58 -14.82 19.11
N SER A 647 -12.50 -14.04 19.12
CA SER A 647 -11.94 -13.39 17.92
C SER A 647 -12.95 -12.57 17.10
N SER A 648 -13.89 -11.90 17.78
CA SER A 648 -14.74 -10.86 17.16
C SER A 648 -13.90 -9.69 16.62
N GLY A 649 -12.71 -9.48 17.15
CA GLY A 649 -11.81 -8.39 16.80
C GLY A 649 -12.28 -7.05 17.37
N ALA A 650 -11.36 -6.10 17.41
CA ALA A 650 -11.60 -4.73 17.80
C ALA A 650 -10.63 -3.81 17.05
N SER A 651 -11.01 -2.55 16.90
CA SER A 651 -10.09 -1.46 16.59
C SER A 651 -10.26 -0.36 17.62
N TYR A 652 -9.26 0.48 17.77
CA TYR A 652 -9.25 1.54 18.76
C TYR A 652 -8.77 2.82 18.12
N VAL A 653 -9.49 3.89 18.40
CA VAL A 653 -9.10 5.25 18.02
C VAL A 653 -8.63 5.94 19.28
N VAL A 654 -7.43 6.50 19.24
CA VAL A 654 -6.89 7.30 20.34
C VAL A 654 -6.75 8.72 19.82
N PHE A 655 -7.42 9.66 20.50
CA PHE A 655 -7.34 11.05 20.09
C PHE A 655 -6.00 11.66 20.45
N GLY A 656 -5.47 12.44 19.52
CA GLY A 656 -4.37 13.36 19.73
C GLY A 656 -4.74 14.46 20.73
N GLY A 657 -3.78 15.33 20.98
CA GLY A 657 -3.95 16.49 21.83
C GLY A 657 -2.75 16.78 22.71
N SER A 658 -2.63 18.05 23.11
CA SER A 658 -1.55 18.56 23.97
C SER A 658 -1.33 17.87 25.34
N TYR A 659 -2.24 16.99 25.77
CA TYR A 659 -2.11 16.18 27.00
C TYR A 659 -2.35 14.68 26.76
N VAL A 660 -2.37 14.23 25.50
CA VAL A 660 -2.57 12.83 25.16
C VAL A 660 -1.49 11.98 25.81
N GLY A 661 -1.92 10.90 26.46
CA GLY A 661 -1.00 9.97 27.10
C GLY A 661 -0.21 10.51 28.29
N TYR A 662 -0.56 11.65 28.90
CA TYR A 662 0.21 12.32 29.99
C TYR A 662 0.68 11.42 31.16
N SER A 663 0.07 10.25 31.38
CA SER A 663 0.53 9.26 32.38
C SER A 663 1.59 8.27 31.88
N GLY A 664 1.99 8.33 30.61
CA GLY A 664 2.86 7.37 29.92
C GLY A 664 2.17 6.09 29.47
N THR A 665 0.88 5.96 29.77
CA THR A 665 0.09 4.81 29.38
C THR A 665 -1.34 5.25 29.18
N ILE A 666 -1.91 4.79 28.08
CA ILE A 666 -3.35 4.79 27.82
C ILE A 666 -3.78 3.33 27.86
N ASN A 667 -4.65 3.00 28.81
CA ASN A 667 -5.33 1.72 28.77
C ASN A 667 -6.59 1.88 27.93
N LEU A 668 -6.79 1.00 26.96
CA LEU A 668 -7.96 1.10 26.11
C LEU A 668 -9.29 0.87 26.86
N ASP A 669 -9.24 0.32 28.09
CA ASP A 669 -10.42 0.24 28.97
C ASP A 669 -10.87 1.59 29.57
N ILE A 670 -10.04 2.64 29.47
CA ILE A 670 -10.35 4.00 29.94
C ILE A 670 -10.80 4.94 28.82
N LEU A 671 -10.91 4.45 27.58
CA LEU A 671 -11.47 5.25 26.51
C LEU A 671 -12.91 5.61 26.90
N ASP A 672 -13.18 6.91 27.02
CA ASP A 672 -14.45 7.45 27.50
C ASP A 672 -15.08 8.47 26.54
N GLY A 673 -14.45 8.66 25.37
CA GLY A 673 -14.92 9.55 24.31
C GLY A 673 -14.39 10.97 24.41
N SER A 674 -13.68 11.30 25.48
CA SER A 674 -12.88 12.53 25.55
C SER A 674 -11.41 12.31 25.18
N ASN A 675 -10.99 11.05 25.05
CA ASN A 675 -9.60 10.61 24.86
C ASN A 675 -9.48 9.51 23.79
N GLY A 676 -10.50 9.36 22.95
CA GLY A 676 -10.64 8.27 21.99
C GLY A 676 -11.79 7.31 22.32
N PHE A 677 -11.92 6.25 21.54
CA PHE A 677 -12.99 5.27 21.64
C PHE A 677 -12.62 3.89 21.09
N ALA A 678 -13.26 2.85 21.63
CA ALA A 678 -13.17 1.50 21.10
C ALA A 678 -14.22 1.23 20.01
N ILE A 679 -13.84 0.47 18.99
CA ILE A 679 -14.68 -0.03 17.91
C ILE A 679 -14.68 -1.57 18.01
N ASN A 680 -15.76 -2.15 18.54
CA ASN A 680 -15.81 -3.58 18.87
C ASN A 680 -16.50 -4.40 17.79
N GLY A 681 -15.83 -5.44 17.28
CA GLY A 681 -16.44 -6.39 16.34
C GLY A 681 -17.69 -7.04 16.91
N LEU A 682 -18.67 -7.31 16.05
CA LEU A 682 -20.04 -7.63 16.48
C LEU A 682 -20.22 -9.07 16.91
N THR A 683 -19.58 -10.02 16.23
CA THR A 683 -19.81 -11.46 16.46
C THR A 683 -18.54 -12.28 16.49
N LYS A 684 -18.65 -13.48 17.07
CA LYS A 684 -17.55 -14.43 17.16
C LYS A 684 -16.91 -14.69 15.77
N ASP A 685 -15.59 -14.71 15.74
CA ASP A 685 -14.70 -14.97 14.59
C ASP A 685 -14.65 -13.87 13.53
N ASP A 686 -15.24 -12.69 13.73
CA ASP A 686 -15.26 -11.56 12.77
C ASP A 686 -13.86 -11.04 12.38
N GLN A 687 -12.94 -11.01 13.34
CA GLN A 687 -11.56 -10.50 13.19
C GLN A 687 -11.44 -9.05 12.73
N LEU A 688 -12.30 -8.16 13.24
CA LEU A 688 -12.21 -6.71 13.03
C LEU A 688 -10.85 -6.12 13.45
N GLY A 689 -10.29 -5.22 12.64
CA GLY A 689 -8.98 -4.61 12.88
C GLY A 689 -7.82 -5.41 12.28
N ASN A 690 -8.09 -6.23 11.26
CA ASN A 690 -7.04 -6.95 10.56
C ASN A 690 -6.11 -5.99 9.80
N SER A 691 -6.71 -4.93 9.25
CA SER A 691 -6.07 -3.82 8.56
C SER A 691 -6.85 -2.54 8.86
N VAL A 692 -6.15 -1.42 9.04
CA VAL A 692 -6.73 -0.11 9.36
C VAL A 692 -6.03 0.96 8.53
N SER A 693 -6.74 2.05 8.22
CA SER A 693 -6.17 3.24 7.58
C SER A 693 -7.11 4.44 7.75
N SER A 694 -6.61 5.66 7.52
CA SER A 694 -7.45 6.81 7.23
C SER A 694 -8.26 6.58 5.94
N ALA A 695 -9.48 7.10 5.90
CA ALA A 695 -10.32 7.13 4.71
C ALA A 695 -10.36 8.51 4.04
N GLY A 696 -9.70 9.53 4.61
CA GLY A 696 -9.91 10.94 4.24
C GLY A 696 -11.21 11.50 4.84
N ASP A 697 -11.59 12.73 4.50
CA ASP A 697 -12.89 13.30 4.90
C ASP A 697 -13.98 12.83 3.92
N ILE A 698 -14.65 11.72 4.26
CA ILE A 698 -15.64 11.10 3.39
C ILE A 698 -17.08 11.52 3.71
N ASN A 699 -17.34 12.36 4.70
CA ASN A 699 -18.68 12.91 4.91
C ASN A 699 -18.68 14.45 4.72
N GLY A 700 -17.54 15.02 4.36
CA GLY A 700 -17.36 16.43 4.02
C GLY A 700 -17.64 17.37 5.17
N ASP A 701 -17.54 16.88 6.39
CA ASP A 701 -17.74 17.69 7.57
C ASP A 701 -16.46 18.39 8.02
N GLY A 702 -15.34 18.14 7.34
CA GLY A 702 -14.03 18.70 7.60
C GLY A 702 -13.21 17.88 8.60
N PHE A 703 -13.63 16.67 8.93
CA PHE A 703 -12.97 15.77 9.86
C PHE A 703 -12.50 14.53 9.11
N ALA A 704 -11.34 13.98 9.49
CA ALA A 704 -10.87 12.74 8.89
C ALA A 704 -11.77 11.56 9.31
N ASP A 705 -12.02 10.65 8.37
CA ASP A 705 -12.78 9.43 8.58
C ASP A 705 -11.87 8.20 8.56
N LEU A 706 -12.40 7.08 9.00
CA LEU A 706 -11.63 5.87 9.27
C LEU A 706 -12.14 4.71 8.46
N ILE A 707 -11.25 3.83 8.01
CA ILE A 707 -11.63 2.51 7.52
C ILE A 707 -10.97 1.36 8.28
N ILE A 708 -11.80 0.38 8.62
CA ILE A 708 -11.44 -0.79 9.41
C ILE A 708 -11.84 -2.07 8.67
N GLY A 709 -10.85 -2.88 8.29
CA GLY A 709 -11.06 -4.19 7.69
C GLY A 709 -11.24 -5.30 8.73
N ALA A 710 -12.14 -6.24 8.45
CA ALA A 710 -12.29 -7.48 9.21
C ALA A 710 -12.10 -8.71 8.30
N SER A 711 -11.19 -9.63 8.66
CA SER A 711 -10.81 -10.73 7.77
C SER A 711 -11.84 -11.85 7.63
N ARG A 712 -12.90 -11.84 8.42
CA ARG A 712 -13.92 -12.91 8.46
C ARG A 712 -15.35 -12.40 8.65
N ALA A 713 -15.53 -11.09 8.71
CA ALA A 713 -16.81 -10.42 8.79
C ALA A 713 -16.70 -9.04 8.15
N ASP A 714 -17.71 -8.23 8.41
CA ASP A 714 -17.94 -6.93 7.82
C ASP A 714 -16.77 -5.97 8.12
N SER A 715 -16.38 -5.15 7.13
CA SER A 715 -15.53 -3.98 7.36
C SER A 715 -16.36 -2.82 7.89
N TYR A 716 -15.77 -1.70 8.27
CA TYR A 716 -16.51 -0.56 8.79
C TYR A 716 -15.82 0.72 8.37
N VAL A 717 -16.62 1.76 8.12
CA VAL A 717 -16.19 3.14 8.10
C VAL A 717 -16.76 3.83 9.31
N VAL A 718 -15.94 4.64 9.98
CA VAL A 718 -16.37 5.46 11.10
C VAL A 718 -16.13 6.90 10.74
N PHE A 719 -17.16 7.73 10.89
CA PHE A 719 -17.01 9.16 10.64
C PHE A 719 -16.36 9.86 11.80
N GLY A 720 -15.49 10.79 11.47
CA GLY A 720 -15.01 11.82 12.36
C GLY A 720 -16.13 12.76 12.81
N GLY A 721 -15.76 13.70 13.66
CA GLY A 721 -16.63 14.75 14.15
C GLY A 721 -16.37 15.10 15.61
N TYR A 722 -16.79 16.30 16.01
CA TYR A 722 -16.55 16.86 17.34
C TYR A 722 -17.04 16.00 18.53
N TYR A 723 -18.01 15.10 18.31
CA TYR A 723 -18.54 14.21 19.35
C TYR A 723 -18.33 12.71 19.02
N VAL A 724 -17.47 12.39 18.05
CA VAL A 724 -17.19 11.01 17.67
C VAL A 724 -16.71 10.23 18.89
N GLY A 725 -17.32 9.06 19.11
CA GLY A 725 -16.95 8.20 20.22
C GLY A 725 -17.24 8.73 21.64
N TYR A 726 -18.04 9.79 21.84
CA TYR A 726 -18.28 10.46 23.16
C TYR A 726 -18.65 9.53 24.36
N SER A 727 -19.07 8.28 24.12
CA SER A 727 -19.31 7.27 25.16
C SER A 727 -18.10 6.38 25.50
N GLY A 728 -16.96 6.57 24.85
CA GLY A 728 -15.75 5.73 24.99
C GLY A 728 -15.74 4.47 24.15
N SER A 729 -16.84 4.20 23.48
CA SER A 729 -16.93 3.17 22.47
C SER A 729 -17.97 3.58 21.46
N ILE A 730 -17.69 3.19 20.22
CA ILE A 730 -18.69 3.13 19.17
C ILE A 730 -19.23 1.72 19.20
N ASP A 731 -20.51 1.63 19.54
CA ASP A 731 -21.25 0.40 19.31
C ASP A 731 -21.46 0.32 17.80
N LEU A 732 -20.74 -0.60 17.15
CA LEU A 732 -20.85 -0.84 15.72
C LEU A 732 -22.26 -1.23 15.31
N SER A 733 -23.07 -1.74 16.23
CA SER A 733 -24.48 -1.91 15.95
C SER A 733 -25.11 -0.55 15.75
N THR A 734 -24.80 0.47 16.57
CA THR A 734 -25.38 1.84 16.57
C THR A 734 -24.85 2.81 15.53
N LEU A 735 -23.84 2.45 14.74
CA LEU A 735 -23.39 3.26 13.62
C LEU A 735 -24.58 3.40 12.69
N ASP A 736 -25.58 4.28 12.93
CA ASP A 736 -26.89 4.50 12.26
C ASP A 736 -26.74 5.26 10.93
N GLY A 737 -25.62 5.97 10.93
CA GLY A 737 -24.89 6.48 9.82
C GLY A 737 -24.38 7.85 10.15
N THR A 738 -25.07 8.52 11.07
CA THR A 738 -24.72 9.83 11.59
C THR A 738 -23.28 9.84 12.11
N TYR A 739 -22.72 8.66 12.41
CA TYR A 739 -21.38 8.45 12.96
C TYR A 739 -20.54 7.41 12.18
N GLY A 740 -20.95 7.01 10.97
CA GLY A 740 -20.29 6.00 10.12
C GLY A 740 -21.13 4.76 9.85
N PHE A 741 -20.58 3.77 9.14
CA PHE A 741 -21.25 2.54 8.71
C PHE A 741 -20.43 1.25 8.83
N ALA A 742 -21.08 0.12 9.12
CA ALA A 742 -20.53 -1.20 8.76
C ALA A 742 -20.49 -1.42 7.26
N ILE A 743 -19.77 -2.40 6.71
CA ILE A 743 -19.55 -2.77 5.31
C ILE A 743 -19.57 -4.32 5.26
N ASN A 744 -20.72 -4.96 5.06
CA ASN A 744 -20.88 -6.41 5.17
C ASN A 744 -20.21 -7.28 4.12
N GLY A 745 -19.18 -7.99 4.55
CA GLY A 745 -18.39 -8.97 3.85
C GLY A 745 -16.95 -8.98 4.38
N ALA A 746 -16.29 -10.13 4.27
CA ALA A 746 -14.94 -10.35 4.77
C ALA A 746 -13.88 -9.71 3.88
N ALA A 747 -13.14 -8.75 4.43
CA ALA A 747 -12.07 -7.98 3.80
C ALA A 747 -10.67 -8.57 4.04
N ALA A 748 -9.83 -8.71 3.00
CA ALA A 748 -8.47 -9.25 3.16
C ALA A 748 -7.39 -8.16 3.38
N SER A 749 -7.60 -6.94 2.88
CA SER A 749 -6.66 -5.82 3.01
C SER A 749 -7.33 -4.47 2.73
N VAL A 750 -7.03 -3.43 3.52
CA VAL A 750 -7.28 -2.02 3.18
C VAL A 750 -5.94 -1.32 2.96
N SER A 751 -5.86 -0.33 2.07
CA SER A 751 -4.65 0.47 1.84
C SER A 751 -4.97 1.96 1.78
N GLY A 752 -4.22 2.76 2.54
CA GLY A 752 -4.15 4.20 2.37
C GLY A 752 -3.27 4.57 1.18
N ALA A 753 -3.61 5.67 0.53
CA ALA A 753 -2.73 6.41 -0.35
C ALA A 753 -1.86 7.29 0.56
N GLY A 754 -0.56 7.00 0.71
CA GLY A 754 0.36 8.04 1.22
C GLY A 754 0.38 9.19 0.21
N ASP A 755 0.61 10.44 0.64
CA ASP A 755 0.53 11.68 -0.17
C ASP A 755 0.67 11.48 -1.70
N ILE A 756 -0.46 11.33 -2.40
CA ILE A 756 -0.50 11.16 -3.88
C ILE A 756 -0.75 12.51 -4.59
N ASN A 757 -1.12 13.57 -3.86
CA ASN A 757 -1.38 14.87 -4.47
C ASN A 757 -0.13 15.78 -4.45
N GLY A 758 0.94 15.39 -3.75
CA GLY A 758 2.22 16.09 -3.68
C GLY A 758 2.18 17.35 -2.82
N ASP A 759 1.31 17.44 -1.81
CA ASP A 759 1.17 18.61 -0.94
C ASP A 759 1.87 18.51 0.42
N GLY A 760 2.43 17.34 0.74
CA GLY A 760 3.22 17.08 1.94
C GLY A 760 2.42 16.68 3.17
N PHE A 761 1.18 16.17 3.03
CA PHE A 761 0.33 15.73 4.15
C PHE A 761 -0.34 14.36 3.92
#